data_AF-A0A5P8NDM2-F1
#
_entry.id   AF-A0A5P8NDM2-F1
#
_cell.length_a   1.000
_cell.length_b   1.000
_cell.length_c   1.000
_cell.angle_alpha   90.00
_cell.angle_beta   90.00
_cell.angle_gamma   90.00
#
_symmetry.space_group_name_H-M   'P 1'
#
loop_
_entity.id
_entity.type
_entity.pdbx_description
1 polymer ?
#
loop_
_entity_poly.entity_id
_entity_poly.type
_entity_poly.pdbx_seq_one_letter_code
_entity_poly.pdbx_strand_id
1 'polypeptide(L)'
;MKNKSLIAIIIILLLLIGAGAFYLYMSMTHNMSMGDMEDGNNDAMRAHCQMMPEMKGCEKYINEVKNDHHMGSMVGMPSGETFDESIDGLPDAKKSEIIILKDGDTYEMIASAVKQELGNRTVKRLAYNGMIPGPLLQVEKGEKINLKLTNNLDVDTTLHSHGLRLDDSKFDGLPTTMQGEQVPMKKGDSFTYELNFPDTGVFWYHPHIREDYTQEMGLYGNFSVVEEGYWSTVDREEFLILDDFGEDDVFYKEKVNKTLMGRFGNIMLINNDEDYKLKLNTGEISRLYLTNVANTRTFDFTISKNGENIDFKLVGGDIGRIEKEVIIDHQIISPAERYIIETVFNEPGTYEIKSKDRKLGEIIVTGDESNTSNLSDLRNNGSDYRDIRDRFQAYLDKKADKKLELTISMNGMKDGMMMGDEEGHNDDGIEWEDEMREMNLMSSDQTMEWKLLDPETGNENMDIQWNFKKGDFVKVEIFNDPKSMHPMQHPIHFHGQRFIVLTRDGVVNDNLQWKDTTLIRNGEKIEILIEMTNVGLWMSHCHIAEHLQSGMMMNFTVEENLSNSGDNDGTIITLNAKKWEFDTKEIRVKKGEKLTIKVNNTDILHGIAIPDMMIMGDDEIEVDTSQTGEFLYRCYNYCGEGHQDMIGKLIIE
;
A
#
# COMPACT_ATOMS: atom_id res chain seq x y z
N MET A 1 -18.32 70.03 27.94
CA MET A 1 -19.44 69.14 28.35
C MET A 1 -20.37 68.80 27.17
N LYS A 2 -19.86 68.32 26.04
CA LYS A 2 -20.70 67.86 24.90
C LYS A 2 -20.33 66.48 24.32
N ASN A 3 -19.29 65.81 24.85
CA ASN A 3 -18.87 64.48 24.38
C ASN A 3 -19.20 63.30 25.32
N LYS A 4 -19.77 63.55 26.51
CA LYS A 4 -20.21 62.46 27.41
C LYS A 4 -21.60 61.92 27.08
N SER A 5 -22.44 62.71 26.40
CA SER A 5 -23.80 62.31 26.03
C SER A 5 -23.86 61.41 24.79
N LEU A 6 -22.90 61.52 23.87
CA LEU A 6 -22.88 60.70 22.65
C LEU A 6 -22.43 59.25 22.94
N ILE A 7 -21.44 59.08 23.82
CA ILE A 7 -20.96 57.75 24.25
C ILE A 7 -22.03 57.03 25.08
N ALA A 8 -22.78 57.74 25.92
CA ALA A 8 -23.90 57.16 26.67
C ALA A 8 -25.02 56.67 25.75
N ILE A 9 -25.32 57.39 24.66
CA ILE A 9 -26.34 56.98 23.68
C ILE A 9 -25.90 55.75 22.89
N ILE A 10 -24.61 55.65 22.51
CA ILE A 10 -24.07 54.48 21.79
C ILE A 10 -24.06 53.22 22.68
N ILE A 11 -23.71 53.35 23.97
CA ILE A 11 -23.75 52.23 24.91
C ILE A 11 -25.19 51.77 25.19
N ILE A 12 -26.14 52.70 25.27
CA ILE A 12 -27.58 52.37 25.42
C ILE A 12 -28.12 51.68 24.16
N LEU A 13 -27.70 52.11 22.96
CA LEU A 13 -28.08 51.45 21.70
C LEU A 13 -27.52 50.03 21.60
N LEU A 14 -26.25 49.82 21.99
CA LEU A 14 -25.62 48.49 21.98
C LEU A 14 -26.26 47.54 23.02
N LEU A 15 -26.65 48.05 24.18
CA LEU A 15 -27.38 47.27 25.19
C LEU A 15 -28.81 46.93 24.75
N LEU A 16 -29.49 47.80 24.00
CA LEU A 16 -30.82 47.53 23.45
C LEU A 16 -30.78 46.53 22.29
N ILE A 17 -29.73 46.54 21.47
CA ILE A 17 -29.52 45.54 20.41
C ILE A 17 -29.17 44.16 21.01
N GLY A 18 -28.31 44.14 22.04
CA GLY A 18 -27.99 42.91 22.78
C GLY A 18 -29.20 42.31 23.52
N ALA A 19 -30.03 43.14 24.14
CA ALA A 19 -31.26 42.68 24.79
C ALA A 19 -32.33 42.21 23.78
N GLY A 20 -32.41 42.84 22.60
CA GLY A 20 -33.31 42.41 21.51
C GLY A 20 -32.91 41.07 20.90
N ALA A 21 -31.61 40.82 20.71
CA ALA A 21 -31.09 39.53 20.23
C ALA A 21 -31.27 38.42 21.27
N PHE A 22 -31.09 38.73 22.57
CA PHE A 22 -31.33 37.78 23.65
C PHE A 22 -32.83 37.47 23.85
N TYR A 23 -33.72 38.44 23.62
CA TYR A 23 -35.17 38.23 23.67
C TYR A 23 -35.70 37.49 22.43
N LEU A 24 -35.09 37.66 21.25
CA LEU A 24 -35.40 36.81 20.08
C LEU A 24 -34.91 35.36 20.31
N TYR A 25 -33.73 35.18 20.89
CA TYR A 25 -33.19 33.85 21.23
C TYR A 25 -34.02 33.15 22.33
N MET A 26 -34.48 33.88 23.35
CA MET A 26 -35.40 33.34 24.38
C MET A 26 -36.84 33.17 23.86
N SER A 27 -37.29 33.98 22.90
CA SER A 27 -38.62 33.85 22.27
C SER A 27 -38.70 32.69 21.28
N MET A 28 -37.58 32.26 20.69
CA MET A 28 -37.53 31.08 19.82
C MET A 28 -37.32 29.77 20.59
N THR A 29 -37.00 29.84 21.90
CA THR A 29 -36.78 28.66 22.75
C THR A 29 -37.90 28.39 23.76
N HIS A 30 -39.04 29.10 23.68
CA HIS A 30 -40.21 28.85 24.54
C HIS A 30 -41.54 28.91 23.76
N ASN A 31 -41.83 27.86 22.98
CA ASN A 31 -43.19 27.33 22.82
C ASN A 31 -43.18 25.99 22.06
N MET A 32 -42.71 24.93 22.72
CA MET A 32 -43.22 23.58 22.46
C MET A 32 -43.45 22.93 23.82
N SER A 33 -44.66 23.11 24.35
CA SER A 33 -45.21 22.31 25.43
C SER A 33 -45.19 20.84 24.99
N MET A 34 -44.27 20.04 25.55
CA MET A 34 -44.37 18.58 25.53
C MET A 34 -45.46 18.15 26.51
N GLY A 35 -46.68 18.10 26.00
CA GLY A 35 -47.82 17.41 26.58
C GLY A 35 -48.68 17.01 25.41
N ASP A 36 -48.82 15.70 25.20
CA ASP A 36 -49.60 15.05 24.13
C ASP A 36 -48.87 14.84 22.79
N MET A 37 -47.84 13.98 22.82
CA MET A 37 -47.52 13.09 21.69
C MET A 37 -47.22 11.69 22.25
N GLU A 38 -48.29 10.90 22.43
CA GLU A 38 -48.19 9.45 22.54
C GLU A 38 -47.91 8.86 21.14
N ASP A 39 -46.97 7.91 21.11
CA ASP A 39 -46.60 7.00 20.02
C ASP A 39 -46.24 7.59 18.65
N GLY A 40 -44.94 7.83 18.44
CA GLY A 40 -44.38 8.15 17.13
C GLY A 40 -42.85 8.30 17.10
N ASN A 41 -42.15 7.17 17.04
CA ASN A 41 -40.76 6.98 16.59
C ASN A 41 -39.61 7.48 17.51
N ASN A 42 -39.21 6.64 18.47
CA ASN A 42 -38.05 6.83 19.35
C ASN A 42 -36.67 6.59 18.67
N ASP A 43 -36.63 6.13 17.41
CA ASP A 43 -35.39 5.69 16.77
C ASP A 43 -34.51 6.85 16.27
N ALA A 44 -35.12 7.95 15.81
CA ALA A 44 -34.37 9.15 15.44
C ALA A 44 -33.68 9.80 16.65
N MET A 45 -34.32 9.72 17.83
CA MET A 45 -33.74 10.25 19.07
C MET A 45 -32.63 9.33 19.60
N ARG A 46 -32.74 8.00 19.41
CA ARG A 46 -31.65 7.06 19.71
C ARG A 46 -30.43 7.29 18.84
N ALA A 47 -30.61 7.42 17.52
CA ALA A 47 -29.52 7.69 16.58
C ALA A 47 -28.85 9.04 16.89
N HIS A 48 -29.63 10.08 17.14
CA HIS A 48 -29.12 11.39 17.56
C HIS A 48 -28.31 11.32 18.87
N CYS A 49 -28.79 10.57 19.87
CA CYS A 49 -28.13 10.43 21.16
C CYS A 49 -26.90 9.49 21.15
N GLN A 50 -26.80 8.56 20.18
CA GLN A 50 -25.57 7.79 19.93
C GLN A 50 -24.48 8.65 19.30
N MET A 51 -24.87 9.63 18.46
CA MET A 51 -23.96 10.55 17.79
C MET A 51 -23.49 11.71 18.69
N MET A 52 -24.27 12.07 19.72
CA MET A 52 -23.94 13.15 20.68
C MET A 52 -24.24 12.73 22.14
N PRO A 53 -23.42 11.83 22.72
CA PRO A 53 -23.71 11.22 24.03
C PRO A 53 -23.67 12.21 25.20
N GLU A 54 -23.03 13.37 25.05
CA GLU A 54 -22.90 14.38 26.09
C GLU A 54 -24.09 15.38 26.16
N MET A 55 -25.08 15.25 25.26
CA MET A 55 -26.28 16.08 25.33
C MET A 55 -27.21 15.67 26.48
N LYS A 56 -27.63 16.66 27.26
CA LYS A 56 -28.51 16.50 28.42
C LYS A 56 -29.88 15.92 28.01
N GLY A 57 -30.23 14.74 28.51
CA GLY A 57 -31.46 14.01 28.16
C GLY A 57 -31.25 12.75 27.32
N CYS A 58 -30.02 12.49 26.86
CA CYS A 58 -29.65 11.28 26.13
C CYS A 58 -29.38 10.07 27.02
N GLU A 59 -29.33 10.23 28.36
CA GLU A 59 -28.97 9.14 29.30
C GLU A 59 -29.92 7.94 29.24
N LYS A 60 -31.18 8.16 28.83
CA LYS A 60 -32.21 7.13 28.71
C LYS A 60 -32.16 6.31 27.42
N TYR A 61 -31.46 6.79 26.38
CA TYR A 61 -31.41 6.14 25.06
C TYR A 61 -30.12 5.34 24.83
N ILE A 62 -29.09 5.57 25.64
CA ILE A 62 -27.78 4.91 25.53
C ILE A 62 -27.80 3.47 26.08
N ASN A 63 -28.75 3.14 26.96
CA ASN A 63 -28.77 1.86 27.70
C ASN A 63 -29.72 0.77 27.13
N GLU A 64 -30.39 0.99 26.00
CA GLU A 64 -31.41 0.06 25.46
C GLU A 64 -30.98 -0.79 24.25
N VAL A 65 -29.71 -0.76 23.83
CA VAL A 65 -29.23 -1.58 22.71
C VAL A 65 -28.99 -3.02 23.17
N LYS A 66 -30.07 -3.80 23.32
CA LYS A 66 -29.94 -5.26 23.37
C LYS A 66 -30.80 -6.05 22.41
N ASN A 67 -31.78 -5.48 21.69
CA ASN A 67 -32.63 -6.29 20.79
C ASN A 67 -33.39 -5.47 19.72
N ASP A 68 -32.75 -4.77 18.79
CA ASP A 68 -33.49 -4.42 17.56
C ASP A 68 -32.60 -4.27 16.32
N HIS A 69 -32.93 -5.05 15.29
CA HIS A 69 -32.26 -5.14 13.99
C HIS A 69 -32.97 -4.27 12.93
N HIS A 70 -33.13 -2.95 13.16
CA HIS A 70 -33.76 -2.06 12.18
C HIS A 70 -32.96 -0.75 11.98
N MET A 71 -31.80 -0.85 11.31
CA MET A 71 -31.18 0.27 10.57
C MET A 71 -31.81 0.33 9.17
N GLY A 72 -33.06 0.77 9.08
CA GLY A 72 -33.80 0.92 7.83
C GLY A 72 -33.99 2.38 7.44
N SER A 73 -33.41 2.79 6.31
CA SER A 73 -33.75 4.00 5.55
C SER A 73 -33.35 5.37 6.15
N MET A 74 -32.06 5.69 6.13
CA MET A 74 -31.61 7.07 5.88
C MET A 74 -31.28 7.20 4.38
N VAL A 75 -31.82 8.23 3.72
CA VAL A 75 -31.57 8.50 2.29
C VAL A 75 -30.08 8.82 2.11
N GLY A 76 -29.35 8.00 1.37
CA GLY A 76 -27.94 8.25 1.01
C GLY A 76 -26.91 7.30 1.63
N MET A 77 -27.27 6.47 2.63
CA MET A 77 -26.34 5.48 3.17
C MET A 77 -26.17 4.27 2.23
N PRO A 78 -24.95 3.71 2.10
CA PRO A 78 -24.74 2.43 1.46
C PRO A 78 -25.64 1.35 2.07
N SER A 79 -26.30 0.56 1.21
CA SER A 79 -27.11 -0.60 1.63
C SER A 79 -26.76 -1.83 0.79
N GLY A 80 -26.89 -3.02 1.37
CA GLY A 80 -26.53 -4.27 0.69
C GLY A 80 -26.37 -5.42 1.68
N GLU A 81 -26.01 -6.60 1.18
CA GLU A 81 -25.64 -7.74 2.01
C GLU A 81 -24.29 -7.47 2.69
N THR A 82 -24.24 -7.64 4.00
CA THR A 82 -23.01 -7.50 4.81
C THR A 82 -22.29 -8.83 4.95
N PHE A 83 -20.99 -8.79 5.27
CA PHE A 83 -20.29 -9.99 5.70
C PHE A 83 -20.92 -10.55 6.98
N ASP A 84 -20.83 -11.87 7.15
CA ASP A 84 -21.32 -12.54 8.35
C ASP A 84 -20.43 -12.17 9.54
N GLU A 85 -21.03 -11.66 10.60
CA GLU A 85 -20.36 -11.25 11.85
C GLU A 85 -20.42 -12.32 12.95
N SER A 86 -21.06 -13.47 12.67
CA SER A 86 -21.21 -14.55 13.65
C SER A 86 -19.87 -15.04 14.19
N ILE A 87 -19.79 -15.15 15.52
CA ILE A 87 -18.64 -15.68 16.26
C ILE A 87 -18.86 -17.13 16.72
N ASP A 88 -20.02 -17.73 16.38
CA ASP A 88 -20.41 -19.05 16.85
C ASP A 88 -19.49 -20.13 16.29
N GLY A 89 -18.87 -20.90 17.20
CA GLY A 89 -17.95 -21.98 16.84
C GLY A 89 -16.57 -21.52 16.35
N LEU A 90 -16.30 -20.22 16.30
CA LEU A 90 -14.97 -19.71 15.97
C LEU A 90 -13.98 -19.89 17.14
N PRO A 91 -12.73 -20.30 16.87
CA PRO A 91 -11.68 -20.34 17.88
C PRO A 91 -11.21 -18.93 18.23
N ASP A 92 -10.64 -18.76 19.42
CA ASP A 92 -10.01 -17.50 19.82
C ASP A 92 -8.77 -17.21 18.97
N ALA A 93 -8.57 -15.93 18.63
CA ALA A 93 -7.36 -15.45 17.97
C ALA A 93 -6.11 -15.70 18.84
N LYS A 94 -5.00 -16.06 18.19
CA LYS A 94 -3.71 -16.33 18.83
C LYS A 94 -2.74 -15.18 18.59
N LYS A 95 -1.74 -15.08 19.46
CA LYS A 95 -0.59 -14.19 19.25
C LYS A 95 0.30 -14.74 18.12
N SER A 96 0.92 -13.84 17.38
CA SER A 96 1.89 -14.18 16.33
C SER A 96 3.08 -14.96 16.89
N GLU A 97 3.65 -15.83 16.05
CA GLU A 97 4.85 -16.61 16.32
C GLU A 97 5.92 -16.32 15.27
N ILE A 98 7.19 -16.40 15.66
CA ILE A 98 8.33 -16.34 14.72
C ILE A 98 8.61 -17.73 14.17
N ILE A 99 8.54 -17.86 12.85
CA ILE A 99 8.83 -19.08 12.12
C ILE A 99 10.11 -18.87 11.33
N ILE A 100 11.16 -19.60 11.69
CA ILE A 100 12.43 -19.59 10.95
C ILE A 100 12.34 -20.62 9.83
N LEU A 101 12.48 -20.17 8.60
CA LEU A 101 12.48 -21.00 7.39
C LEU A 101 13.87 -20.95 6.75
N LYS A 102 14.20 -22.01 6.02
CA LYS A 102 15.46 -22.15 5.28
C LYS A 102 15.19 -22.31 3.79
N ASP A 103 16.25 -22.20 3.00
CA ASP A 103 16.20 -22.44 1.56
C ASP A 103 15.54 -23.78 1.20
N GLY A 104 14.53 -23.71 0.33
CA GLY A 104 13.73 -24.82 -0.14
C GLY A 104 12.59 -25.27 0.79
N ASP A 105 12.46 -24.71 2.00
CA ASP A 105 11.38 -25.08 2.92
C ASP A 105 9.99 -24.80 2.32
N THR A 106 9.00 -25.57 2.75
CA THR A 106 7.60 -25.33 2.44
C THR A 106 6.84 -25.02 3.73
N TYR A 107 6.23 -23.84 3.81
CA TYR A 107 5.37 -23.45 4.92
C TYR A 107 3.90 -23.50 4.50
N GLU A 108 3.06 -24.19 5.29
CA GLU A 108 1.62 -24.21 5.07
C GLU A 108 0.94 -23.13 5.92
N MET A 109 0.18 -22.27 5.24
CA MET A 109 -0.58 -21.17 5.83
C MET A 109 -2.06 -21.33 5.49
N ILE A 110 -2.92 -21.12 6.47
CA ILE A 110 -4.38 -21.27 6.33
C ILE A 110 -5.03 -19.95 6.74
N ALA A 111 -5.72 -19.30 5.79
CA ALA A 111 -6.56 -18.15 6.11
C ALA A 111 -7.92 -18.65 6.64
N SER A 112 -8.32 -18.24 7.84
CA SER A 112 -9.56 -18.70 8.48
C SER A 112 -10.13 -17.65 9.43
N ALA A 113 -11.44 -17.75 9.72
CA ALA A 113 -12.08 -16.87 10.70
C ALA A 113 -11.77 -17.30 12.13
N VAL A 114 -11.57 -16.32 13.00
CA VAL A 114 -11.38 -16.44 14.46
C VAL A 114 -12.30 -15.44 15.16
N LYS A 115 -12.38 -15.49 16.49
CA LYS A 115 -12.99 -14.44 17.29
C LYS A 115 -11.96 -13.80 18.21
N GLN A 116 -12.14 -12.53 18.51
CA GLN A 116 -11.25 -11.76 19.38
C GLN A 116 -12.05 -10.79 20.24
N GLU A 117 -11.64 -10.62 21.49
CA GLU A 117 -12.09 -9.51 22.32
C GLU A 117 -11.29 -8.25 21.94
N LEU A 118 -11.99 -7.22 21.49
CA LEU A 118 -11.44 -5.90 21.16
C LEU A 118 -12.39 -4.82 21.65
N GLY A 119 -11.84 -3.81 22.34
CA GLY A 119 -12.62 -2.80 23.02
C GLY A 119 -13.58 -3.45 24.01
N ASN A 120 -14.88 -3.23 23.81
CA ASN A 120 -15.92 -3.78 24.70
C ASN A 120 -16.70 -4.95 24.08
N ARG A 121 -16.17 -5.57 23.01
CA ARG A 121 -16.90 -6.52 22.17
C ARG A 121 -16.07 -7.76 21.86
N THR A 122 -16.74 -8.87 21.61
CA THR A 122 -16.14 -10.01 20.90
C THR A 122 -16.56 -9.94 19.44
N VAL A 123 -15.60 -9.79 18.53
CA VAL A 123 -15.84 -9.65 17.08
C VAL A 123 -15.26 -10.84 16.33
N LYS A 124 -15.86 -11.16 15.17
CA LYS A 124 -15.22 -12.03 14.18
C LYS A 124 -13.99 -11.29 13.63
N ARG A 125 -12.89 -12.02 13.41
CA ARG A 125 -11.68 -11.54 12.73
C ARG A 125 -11.22 -12.60 11.73
N LEU A 126 -10.29 -12.26 10.86
CA LEU A 126 -9.67 -13.15 9.89
C LEU A 126 -8.18 -13.31 10.22
N ALA A 127 -7.66 -14.53 10.17
CA ALA A 127 -6.32 -14.84 10.67
C ALA A 127 -5.59 -15.85 9.78
N TYR A 128 -4.27 -15.69 9.69
CA TYR A 128 -3.38 -16.71 9.14
C TYR A 128 -2.94 -17.68 10.23
N ASN A 129 -3.23 -18.97 10.06
CA ASN A 129 -2.99 -20.03 11.06
C ASN A 129 -3.62 -19.74 12.44
N GLY A 130 -4.68 -18.94 12.46
CA GLY A 130 -5.38 -18.49 13.67
C GLY A 130 -4.66 -17.37 14.44
N MET A 131 -3.59 -16.79 13.88
CA MET A 131 -2.81 -15.71 14.49
C MET A 131 -3.15 -14.36 13.86
N ILE A 132 -3.25 -13.32 14.70
CA ILE A 132 -3.33 -11.90 14.28
C ILE A 132 -2.37 -11.10 15.16
N PRO A 133 -1.34 -10.45 14.61
CA PRO A 133 -0.87 -10.57 13.22
C PRO A 133 -0.57 -12.04 12.85
N GLY A 134 -0.53 -12.34 11.55
CA GLY A 134 -0.05 -13.62 11.04
C GLY A 134 1.38 -13.95 11.49
N PRO A 135 1.86 -15.18 11.27
CA PRO A 135 3.20 -15.59 11.69
C PRO A 135 4.28 -14.70 11.07
N LEU A 136 5.28 -14.30 11.87
CA LEU A 136 6.47 -13.64 11.34
C LEU A 136 7.35 -14.70 10.68
N LEU A 137 7.51 -14.61 9.36
CA LEU A 137 8.32 -15.56 8.58
C LEU A 137 9.75 -15.00 8.45
N GLN A 138 10.69 -15.59 9.19
CA GLN A 138 12.10 -15.19 9.18
C GLN A 138 12.89 -16.09 8.23
N VAL A 139 13.67 -15.47 7.34
CA VAL A 139 14.41 -16.14 6.26
C VAL A 139 15.78 -15.48 6.09
N GLU A 140 16.83 -16.21 5.70
CA GLU A 140 18.11 -15.59 5.36
C GLU A 140 18.08 -14.95 3.95
N LYS A 141 18.81 -13.84 3.78
CA LYS A 141 18.93 -13.19 2.47
C LYS A 141 19.48 -14.16 1.42
N GLY A 142 18.82 -14.18 0.26
CA GLY A 142 19.18 -14.99 -0.91
C GLY A 142 18.53 -16.36 -0.95
N GLU A 143 17.86 -16.79 0.12
CA GLU A 143 17.11 -18.03 0.14
C GLU A 143 15.78 -17.91 -0.63
N LYS A 144 15.23 -19.07 -0.99
CA LYS A 144 13.91 -19.23 -1.59
C LYS A 144 13.06 -20.16 -0.75
N ILE A 145 11.79 -19.85 -0.56
CA ILE A 145 10.83 -20.73 0.13
C ILE A 145 9.60 -20.97 -0.72
N ASN A 146 8.84 -22.00 -0.37
CA ASN A 146 7.50 -22.24 -0.87
C ASN A 146 6.49 -21.89 0.22
N LEU A 147 5.57 -20.97 -0.04
CA LEU A 147 4.46 -20.64 0.85
C LEU A 147 3.16 -21.20 0.26
N LYS A 148 2.59 -22.23 0.88
CA LYS A 148 1.30 -22.80 0.46
C LYS A 148 0.17 -22.20 1.28
N LEU A 149 -0.61 -21.31 0.67
CA LEU A 149 -1.80 -20.72 1.27
C LEU A 149 -3.04 -21.54 0.94
N THR A 150 -3.84 -21.89 1.93
CA THR A 150 -5.18 -22.47 1.80
C THR A 150 -6.24 -21.47 2.26
N ASN A 151 -7.24 -21.20 1.43
CA ASN A 151 -8.32 -20.30 1.79
C ASN A 151 -9.48 -21.06 2.47
N ASN A 152 -9.74 -20.82 3.76
CA ASN A 152 -10.91 -21.35 4.47
C ASN A 152 -11.94 -20.26 4.83
N LEU A 153 -11.83 -19.07 4.23
CA LEU A 153 -12.72 -17.94 4.45
C LEU A 153 -14.03 -18.08 3.67
N ASP A 154 -14.96 -17.16 3.92
CA ASP A 154 -16.19 -16.93 3.15
C ASP A 154 -16.02 -15.89 2.03
N VAL A 155 -14.80 -15.40 1.82
CA VAL A 155 -14.40 -14.47 0.77
C VAL A 155 -13.23 -15.07 -0.01
N ASP A 156 -13.19 -14.82 -1.32
CA ASP A 156 -12.04 -15.20 -2.15
C ASP A 156 -10.79 -14.42 -1.69
N THR A 157 -9.60 -14.97 -1.94
CA THR A 157 -8.37 -14.31 -1.47
C THR A 157 -7.17 -14.59 -2.36
N THR A 158 -6.18 -13.71 -2.28
CA THR A 158 -4.81 -13.88 -2.76
C THR A 158 -3.86 -13.51 -1.62
N LEU A 159 -2.55 -13.59 -1.84
CA LEU A 159 -1.55 -13.09 -0.91
C LEU A 159 -0.50 -12.33 -1.72
N HIS A 160 -0.40 -11.05 -1.45
CA HIS A 160 0.65 -10.18 -1.93
C HIS A 160 1.80 -10.18 -0.94
N SER A 161 3.03 -10.33 -1.45
CA SER A 161 4.25 -10.27 -0.65
C SER A 161 4.84 -8.87 -0.75
N HIS A 162 4.22 -7.93 -0.04
CA HIS A 162 4.51 -6.50 -0.11
C HIS A 162 5.98 -6.17 0.07
N GLY A 163 6.56 -5.53 -0.94
CA GLY A 163 7.95 -5.09 -0.99
C GLY A 163 8.97 -6.18 -1.35
N LEU A 164 8.56 -7.46 -1.45
CA LEU A 164 9.45 -8.50 -1.98
C LEU A 164 9.60 -8.34 -3.50
N ARG A 165 10.85 -8.40 -3.96
CA ARG A 165 11.17 -8.43 -5.40
C ARG A 165 11.14 -9.87 -5.90
N LEU A 166 10.06 -10.24 -6.59
CA LEU A 166 9.81 -11.61 -7.03
C LEU A 166 10.32 -11.88 -8.44
N ASP A 167 10.85 -13.08 -8.68
CA ASP A 167 11.35 -13.48 -10.00
C ASP A 167 10.22 -13.62 -11.06
N ASP A 168 8.98 -13.90 -10.62
CA ASP A 168 7.82 -14.17 -11.48
C ASP A 168 6.57 -13.48 -10.91
N SER A 169 5.95 -12.59 -11.69
CA SER A 169 4.77 -11.81 -11.30
C SER A 169 3.54 -12.65 -10.96
N LYS A 170 3.46 -13.91 -11.41
CA LYS A 170 2.32 -14.77 -11.04
C LYS A 170 2.24 -15.08 -9.54
N PHE A 171 3.35 -14.91 -8.82
CA PHE A 171 3.44 -15.10 -7.37
C PHE A 171 3.22 -13.81 -6.56
N ASP A 172 2.91 -12.71 -7.24
CA ASP A 172 2.76 -11.39 -6.63
C ASP A 172 1.43 -11.21 -5.88
N GLY A 173 0.45 -12.09 -6.02
CA GLY A 173 -0.86 -11.88 -5.40
C GLY A 173 -1.83 -11.03 -6.23
N LEU A 174 -1.40 -10.47 -7.36
CA LEU A 174 -2.22 -9.61 -8.21
C LEU A 174 -3.33 -10.41 -8.91
N PRO A 175 -4.61 -10.18 -8.57
CA PRO A 175 -5.68 -11.02 -9.07
C PRO A 175 -6.10 -10.68 -10.50
N THR A 176 -6.60 -11.68 -11.22
CA THR A 176 -7.23 -11.55 -12.55
C THR A 176 -8.39 -10.54 -12.59
N THR A 177 -9.06 -10.28 -11.47
CA THR A 177 -10.10 -9.22 -11.35
C THR A 177 -9.51 -7.80 -11.48
N MET A 178 -8.21 -7.64 -11.23
CA MET A 178 -7.43 -6.40 -11.38
C MET A 178 -6.45 -6.52 -12.57
N GLN A 179 -6.85 -7.29 -13.59
CA GLN A 179 -6.06 -7.56 -14.80
C GLN A 179 -4.70 -8.23 -14.52
N GLY A 180 -4.52 -8.86 -13.36
CA GLY A 180 -3.34 -9.65 -13.03
C GLY A 180 -3.39 -11.09 -13.56
N GLU A 181 -2.44 -11.90 -13.08
CA GLU A 181 -2.25 -13.28 -13.52
C GLU A 181 -2.85 -14.31 -12.56
N GLN A 182 -3.08 -13.93 -11.29
CA GLN A 182 -3.52 -14.89 -10.28
C GLN A 182 -5.04 -15.07 -10.25
N VAL A 183 -5.51 -16.31 -10.34
CA VAL A 183 -6.91 -16.62 -10.07
C VAL A 183 -7.16 -16.55 -8.56
N PRO A 184 -8.10 -15.73 -8.07
CA PRO A 184 -8.43 -15.68 -6.64
C PRO A 184 -8.80 -17.06 -6.11
N MET A 185 -8.23 -17.44 -4.96
CA MET A 185 -8.53 -18.71 -4.32
C MET A 185 -9.92 -18.66 -3.71
N LYS A 186 -10.79 -19.58 -4.10
CA LYS A 186 -12.08 -19.76 -3.44
C LYS A 186 -11.92 -20.54 -2.15
N LYS A 187 -12.99 -20.60 -1.36
CA LYS A 187 -13.02 -21.45 -0.17
C LYS A 187 -12.68 -22.91 -0.51
N GLY A 188 -11.67 -23.45 0.16
CA GLY A 188 -11.13 -24.79 0.00
C GLY A 188 -9.98 -24.89 -1.01
N ASP A 189 -9.73 -23.85 -1.81
CA ASP A 189 -8.62 -23.83 -2.76
C ASP A 189 -7.29 -23.59 -2.03
N SER A 190 -6.19 -23.94 -2.71
CA SER A 190 -4.84 -23.65 -2.25
C SER A 190 -3.96 -23.22 -3.41
N PHE A 191 -2.99 -22.36 -3.12
CA PHE A 191 -1.97 -21.91 -4.06
C PHE A 191 -0.60 -21.92 -3.37
N THR A 192 0.44 -22.29 -4.10
CA THR A 192 1.82 -22.30 -3.58
C THR A 192 2.60 -21.19 -4.26
N TYR A 193 3.04 -20.22 -3.47
CA TYR A 193 3.90 -19.12 -3.88
C TYR A 193 5.36 -19.55 -3.76
N GLU A 194 6.15 -19.34 -4.81
CA GLU A 194 7.61 -19.45 -4.73
C GLU A 194 8.16 -18.05 -4.45
N LEU A 195 8.68 -17.86 -3.24
CA LEU A 195 9.15 -16.55 -2.77
C LEU A 195 10.67 -16.57 -2.69
N ASN A 196 11.30 -15.50 -3.17
CA ASN A 196 12.74 -15.27 -3.07
C ASN A 196 13.00 -14.00 -2.25
N PHE A 197 14.08 -13.98 -1.47
CA PHE A 197 14.39 -12.90 -0.53
C PHE A 197 15.73 -12.21 -0.84
N PRO A 198 15.81 -11.40 -1.92
CA PRO A 198 17.09 -10.84 -2.36
C PRO A 198 17.60 -9.68 -1.51
N ASP A 199 16.71 -9.04 -0.74
CA ASP A 199 17.01 -7.83 0.03
C ASP A 199 16.77 -8.06 1.52
N THR A 200 17.71 -7.59 2.35
CA THR A 200 17.60 -7.62 3.83
C THR A 200 16.63 -6.54 4.29
N GLY A 201 15.76 -6.83 5.25
CA GLY A 201 14.77 -5.88 5.75
C GLY A 201 13.57 -6.53 6.41
N VAL A 202 12.54 -5.72 6.63
CA VAL A 202 11.22 -6.17 7.06
C VAL A 202 10.20 -5.83 5.99
N PHE A 203 9.55 -6.88 5.54
CA PHE A 203 8.49 -6.85 4.53
C PHE A 203 7.23 -7.38 5.19
N TRP A 204 6.14 -7.42 4.45
CA TRP A 204 4.89 -7.92 4.98
C TRP A 204 4.07 -8.58 3.89
N TYR A 205 2.99 -9.25 4.28
CA TYR A 205 2.08 -9.90 3.37
C TYR A 205 0.64 -9.61 3.77
N HIS A 206 -0.21 -9.40 2.78
CA HIS A 206 -1.64 -9.15 2.93
C HIS A 206 -2.40 -9.54 1.65
N PRO A 207 -3.74 -9.69 1.67
CA PRO A 207 -4.52 -9.96 0.47
C PRO A 207 -4.67 -8.76 -0.46
N HIS A 208 -4.83 -9.03 -1.77
CA HIS A 208 -5.26 -8.06 -2.79
C HIS A 208 -6.70 -8.30 -3.26
N ILE A 209 -7.52 -8.93 -2.42
CA ILE A 209 -8.96 -9.12 -2.65
C ILE A 209 -9.70 -8.55 -1.46
N ARG A 210 -10.58 -7.58 -1.71
CA ARG A 210 -11.34 -6.90 -0.66
C ARG A 210 -10.43 -6.49 0.50
N GLU A 211 -9.34 -5.80 0.16
CA GLU A 211 -8.33 -5.38 1.13
C GLU A 211 -8.96 -4.53 2.24
N ASP A 212 -9.93 -3.68 1.88
CA ASP A 212 -10.76 -2.89 2.79
C ASP A 212 -11.32 -3.72 3.96
N TYR A 213 -11.77 -4.94 3.68
CA TYR A 213 -12.34 -5.83 4.68
C TYR A 213 -11.32 -6.82 5.22
N THR A 214 -10.54 -7.47 4.35
CA THR A 214 -9.70 -8.60 4.73
C THR A 214 -8.49 -8.19 5.55
N GLN A 215 -7.88 -7.03 5.25
CA GLN A 215 -6.76 -6.49 6.00
C GLN A 215 -7.21 -5.95 7.36
N GLU A 216 -8.22 -5.08 7.39
CA GLU A 216 -8.84 -4.58 8.64
C GLU A 216 -9.19 -5.74 9.59
N MET A 217 -9.73 -6.82 9.04
CA MET A 217 -10.13 -7.97 9.84
C MET A 217 -8.96 -8.84 10.32
N GLY A 218 -7.72 -8.58 9.90
CA GLY A 218 -6.51 -9.17 10.50
C GLY A 218 -5.65 -10.02 9.56
N LEU A 219 -5.91 -10.04 8.25
CA LEU A 219 -5.05 -10.75 7.29
C LEU A 219 -3.83 -9.91 6.91
N TYR A 220 -2.88 -9.82 7.83
CA TYR A 220 -1.57 -9.25 7.59
C TYR A 220 -0.50 -9.96 8.44
N GLY A 221 0.76 -9.93 8.02
CA GLY A 221 1.89 -10.42 8.81
C GLY A 221 3.23 -10.05 8.19
N ASN A 222 4.32 -10.18 8.94
CA ASN A 222 5.64 -9.75 8.49
C ASN A 222 6.49 -10.88 7.91
N PHE A 223 7.33 -10.55 6.93
CA PHE A 223 8.57 -11.27 6.66
C PHE A 223 9.75 -10.53 7.30
N SER A 224 10.73 -11.28 7.81
CA SER A 224 12.01 -10.74 8.28
C SER A 224 13.14 -11.40 7.52
N VAL A 225 13.85 -10.62 6.69
CA VAL A 225 15.00 -11.11 5.93
C VAL A 225 16.27 -10.70 6.65
N VAL A 226 17.04 -11.68 7.13
CA VAL A 226 18.24 -11.45 7.94
C VAL A 226 19.52 -11.63 7.13
N GLU A 227 20.53 -10.82 7.44
CA GLU A 227 21.88 -10.91 6.88
C GLU A 227 22.91 -10.62 7.99
N GLU A 228 23.82 -11.56 8.21
CA GLU A 228 24.84 -11.45 9.26
C GLU A 228 25.71 -10.20 9.07
N GLY A 229 25.87 -9.39 10.13
CA GLY A 229 26.70 -8.19 10.10
C GLY A 229 26.12 -7.00 9.31
N TYR A 230 24.89 -7.11 8.78
CA TYR A 230 24.24 -6.03 8.06
C TYR A 230 23.83 -4.85 8.98
N TRP A 231 23.22 -5.20 10.12
CA TRP A 231 22.78 -4.26 11.15
C TRP A 231 23.83 -4.07 12.26
N SER A 232 23.68 -3.00 13.05
CA SER A 232 24.45 -2.81 14.30
C SER A 232 24.18 -3.98 15.26
N THR A 233 25.10 -4.25 16.18
CA THR A 233 24.76 -5.11 17.32
C THR A 233 23.86 -4.33 18.28
N VAL A 234 22.79 -4.97 18.73
CA VAL A 234 21.84 -4.45 19.73
C VAL A 234 21.57 -5.54 20.76
N ASP A 235 21.08 -5.17 21.93
CA ASP A 235 20.75 -6.12 23.01
C ASP A 235 19.44 -6.86 22.72
N ARG A 236 18.54 -6.22 21.98
CA ARG A 236 17.21 -6.77 21.66
C ARG A 236 16.68 -6.27 20.32
N GLU A 237 15.90 -7.12 19.67
CA GLU A 237 15.10 -6.80 18.50
C GLU A 237 13.62 -7.08 18.77
N GLU A 238 12.74 -6.17 18.38
CA GLU A 238 11.28 -6.29 18.54
C GLU A 238 10.57 -5.80 17.28
N PHE A 239 9.47 -6.46 16.91
CA PHE A 239 8.64 -6.09 15.76
C PHE A 239 7.34 -5.49 16.27
N LEU A 240 7.02 -4.28 15.81
CA LEU A 240 5.83 -3.52 16.18
C LEU A 240 5.00 -3.27 14.92
N ILE A 241 3.92 -4.02 14.77
CA ILE A 241 2.92 -3.85 13.72
C ILE A 241 1.88 -2.85 14.23
N LEU A 242 1.88 -1.65 13.67
CA LEU A 242 0.97 -0.55 13.99
C LEU A 242 -0.30 -0.71 13.16
N ASP A 243 -1.44 -0.64 13.85
CA ASP A 243 -2.76 -0.81 13.23
C ASP A 243 -3.80 0.00 14.02
N ASP A 244 -4.98 0.17 13.43
CA ASP A 244 -6.18 0.60 14.12
C ASP A 244 -7.37 -0.27 13.70
N PHE A 245 -8.43 -0.26 14.51
CA PHE A 245 -9.61 -1.08 14.24
C PHE A 245 -10.89 -0.31 14.52
N GLY A 246 -11.81 -0.33 13.56
CA GLY A 246 -13.17 0.22 13.71
C GLY A 246 -14.14 -0.78 14.32
N GLU A 247 -14.50 -0.62 15.60
CA GLU A 247 -15.32 -1.63 16.31
C GLU A 247 -16.77 -1.74 15.81
N ASP A 248 -17.28 -0.69 15.16
CA ASP A 248 -18.66 -0.56 14.66
C ASP A 248 -18.72 -0.50 13.12
N ASP A 249 -17.63 -0.86 12.47
CA ASP A 249 -17.52 -0.74 11.02
C ASP A 249 -18.30 -1.83 10.29
N VAL A 250 -19.14 -1.39 9.36
CA VAL A 250 -19.93 -2.28 8.51
C VAL A 250 -19.21 -2.48 7.17
N PHE A 251 -19.12 -3.75 6.77
CA PHE A 251 -18.55 -4.20 5.50
C PHE A 251 -19.60 -4.90 4.65
N TYR A 252 -19.75 -4.46 3.40
CA TYR A 252 -20.66 -5.05 2.43
C TYR A 252 -19.94 -6.06 1.53
N LYS A 253 -20.61 -7.12 1.07
CA LYS A 253 -19.99 -8.15 0.22
C LYS A 253 -19.71 -7.67 -1.21
N GLU A 254 -20.63 -6.88 -1.76
CA GLU A 254 -20.65 -6.51 -3.19
C GLU A 254 -20.19 -5.07 -3.46
N LYS A 255 -19.64 -4.39 -2.45
CA LYS A 255 -19.13 -3.02 -2.57
C LYS A 255 -18.21 -2.63 -1.42
N VAL A 256 -17.45 -1.59 -1.65
CA VAL A 256 -16.64 -0.90 -0.63
C VAL A 256 -17.29 0.43 -0.24
N ASN A 257 -17.45 0.65 1.06
CA ASN A 257 -17.93 1.91 1.64
C ASN A 257 -16.80 2.65 2.36
N LYS A 258 -17.02 3.93 2.70
CA LYS A 258 -16.01 4.84 3.27
C LYS A 258 -14.83 5.10 2.32
N THR A 259 -15.12 5.12 1.03
CA THR A 259 -14.11 5.35 -0.01
C THR A 259 -13.64 6.78 -0.12
N LEU A 260 -14.32 7.75 0.50
CA LEU A 260 -13.88 9.15 0.45
C LEU A 260 -12.61 9.38 1.26
N MET A 261 -12.53 8.86 2.48
CA MET A 261 -11.37 9.07 3.36
C MET A 261 -10.58 7.79 3.63
N GLY A 262 -11.20 6.63 3.42
CA GLY A 262 -10.80 5.37 4.03
C GLY A 262 -11.35 5.19 5.45
N ARG A 263 -10.87 4.16 6.16
CA ARG A 263 -11.29 3.79 7.51
C ARG A 263 -10.29 4.23 8.55
N PHE A 264 -10.76 5.10 9.44
CA PHE A 264 -10.06 5.47 10.67
C PHE A 264 -10.68 4.72 11.84
N GLY A 265 -9.99 3.69 12.30
CA GLY A 265 -10.33 2.93 13.50
C GLY A 265 -10.25 3.76 14.77
N ASN A 266 -11.09 3.40 15.74
CA ASN A 266 -11.12 4.05 17.06
C ASN A 266 -10.28 3.31 18.10
N ILE A 267 -10.00 2.03 17.88
CA ILE A 267 -9.13 1.21 18.73
C ILE A 267 -7.73 1.23 18.13
N MET A 268 -6.75 1.69 18.90
CA MET A 268 -5.34 1.76 18.49
C MET A 268 -4.63 0.47 18.87
N LEU A 269 -3.85 -0.10 17.96
CA LEU A 269 -3.25 -1.42 18.15
C LEU A 269 -1.74 -1.40 17.89
N ILE A 270 -1.00 -2.15 18.70
CA ILE A 270 0.34 -2.64 18.36
C ILE A 270 0.33 -4.15 18.47
N ASN A 271 0.72 -4.85 17.39
CA ASN A 271 0.67 -6.31 17.30
C ASN A 271 -0.71 -6.86 17.67
N ASN A 272 -1.78 -6.19 17.23
CA ASN A 272 -3.18 -6.52 17.50
C ASN A 272 -3.54 -6.56 19.01
N ASP A 273 -2.81 -5.80 19.83
CA ASP A 273 -3.03 -5.62 21.27
C ASP A 273 -3.38 -4.15 21.57
N GLU A 274 -4.50 -3.91 22.25
CA GLU A 274 -5.02 -2.58 22.61
C GLU A 274 -4.30 -1.95 23.81
N ASP A 275 -3.59 -2.75 24.60
CA ASP A 275 -2.80 -2.33 25.77
C ASP A 275 -1.38 -2.91 25.68
N TYR A 276 -0.77 -2.74 24.51
CA TYR A 276 0.56 -3.27 24.24
C TYR A 276 1.60 -2.75 25.23
N LYS A 277 2.35 -3.68 25.83
CA LYS A 277 3.39 -3.40 26.84
C LYS A 277 4.69 -4.10 26.48
N LEU A 278 5.71 -3.32 26.16
CA LEU A 278 7.08 -3.80 25.98
C LEU A 278 7.87 -3.59 27.27
N LYS A 279 8.55 -4.63 27.76
CA LYS A 279 9.39 -4.55 28.97
C LYS A 279 10.86 -4.53 28.60
N LEU A 280 11.54 -3.45 28.97
CA LEU A 280 12.96 -3.24 28.71
C LEU A 280 13.78 -3.01 29.99
N ASN A 281 15.10 -3.16 29.87
CA ASN A 281 16.07 -2.84 30.91
C ASN A 281 16.70 -1.46 30.67
N THR A 282 17.05 -0.79 31.76
CA THR A 282 17.77 0.50 31.71
C THR A 282 19.12 0.31 31.02
N GLY A 283 19.40 1.15 30.02
CA GLY A 283 20.65 1.13 29.25
C GLY A 283 20.75 0.06 28.16
N GLU A 284 19.73 -0.79 27.95
CA GLU A 284 19.76 -1.74 26.83
C GLU A 284 19.41 -1.03 25.51
N ILE A 285 20.17 -1.32 24.44
CA ILE A 285 19.89 -0.82 23.09
C ILE A 285 18.93 -1.79 22.43
N SER A 286 17.74 -1.30 22.08
CA SER A 286 16.69 -2.10 21.44
C SER A 286 16.42 -1.60 20.03
N ARG A 287 16.40 -2.50 19.04
CA ARG A 287 15.95 -2.22 17.68
C ARG A 287 14.48 -2.54 17.55
N LEU A 288 13.69 -1.57 17.12
CA LEU A 288 12.27 -1.71 16.86
C LEU A 288 12.03 -1.66 15.34
N TYR A 289 11.41 -2.70 14.80
CA TYR A 289 10.97 -2.77 13.42
C TYR A 289 9.50 -2.37 13.37
N LEU A 290 9.22 -1.19 12.82
CA LEU A 290 7.88 -0.63 12.70
C LEU A 290 7.28 -1.00 11.34
N THR A 291 6.07 -1.54 11.34
CA THR A 291 5.27 -1.77 10.12
C THR A 291 3.90 -1.14 10.30
N ASN A 292 3.48 -0.24 9.41
CA ASN A 292 2.11 0.25 9.39
C ASN A 292 1.25 -0.64 8.47
N VAL A 293 0.26 -1.33 9.04
CA VAL A 293 -0.68 -2.21 8.32
C VAL A 293 -2.12 -1.68 8.33
N ALA A 294 -2.34 -0.47 8.84
CA ALA A 294 -3.65 0.14 8.88
C ALA A 294 -4.17 0.38 7.46
N ASN A 295 -5.49 0.24 7.27
CA ASN A 295 -6.13 0.49 5.98
C ASN A 295 -5.91 1.93 5.47
N THR A 296 -5.77 2.90 6.37
CA THR A 296 -5.80 4.33 6.00
C THR A 296 -4.89 5.18 6.87
N ARG A 297 -4.81 4.87 8.17
CA ARG A 297 -4.18 5.75 9.14
C ARG A 297 -2.69 5.92 8.90
N THR A 298 -2.26 7.17 8.78
CA THR A 298 -0.86 7.56 8.93
C THR A 298 -0.57 7.76 10.42
N PHE A 299 0.52 7.18 10.93
CA PHE A 299 0.93 7.37 12.33
C PHE A 299 2.09 8.37 12.41
N ASP A 300 2.08 9.19 13.45
CA ASP A 300 3.21 10.04 13.86
C ASP A 300 3.89 9.42 15.08
N PHE A 301 4.67 8.37 14.85
CA PHE A 301 5.20 7.50 15.89
C PHE A 301 6.16 8.28 16.80
N THR A 302 5.84 8.33 18.08
CA THR A 302 6.64 8.98 19.13
C THR A 302 6.74 8.06 20.34
N ILE A 303 7.84 8.19 21.06
CA ILE A 303 8.00 7.60 22.39
C ILE A 303 8.25 8.77 23.33
N SER A 304 7.45 8.90 24.39
CA SER A 304 7.53 10.05 25.29
C SER A 304 7.43 9.65 26.76
N LYS A 305 8.02 10.46 27.63
CA LYS A 305 7.89 10.35 29.09
C LYS A 305 7.62 11.73 29.65
N ASN A 306 6.59 11.85 30.49
CA ASN A 306 6.16 13.13 31.08
C ASN A 306 5.87 14.24 30.05
N GLY A 307 5.44 13.87 28.83
CA GLY A 307 5.14 14.82 27.76
C GLY A 307 6.35 15.29 26.95
N GLU A 308 7.54 14.76 27.22
CA GLU A 308 8.75 15.01 26.42
C GLU A 308 9.04 13.79 25.54
N ASN A 309 9.23 14.02 24.24
CA ASN A 309 9.66 12.98 23.31
C ASN A 309 11.09 12.58 23.63
N ILE A 310 11.39 11.30 23.46
CA ILE A 310 12.76 10.80 23.51
C ILE A 310 13.32 10.63 22.10
N ASP A 311 14.61 10.90 21.98
CA ASP A 311 15.35 10.66 20.75
C ASP A 311 15.51 9.16 20.49
N PHE A 312 15.42 8.77 19.22
CA PHE A 312 15.79 7.46 18.72
C PHE A 312 16.56 7.58 17.40
N LYS A 313 17.33 6.55 17.08
CA LYS A 313 18.17 6.52 15.90
C LYS A 313 17.45 5.80 14.77
N LEU A 314 17.16 6.50 13.68
CA LEU A 314 16.65 5.88 12.45
C LEU A 314 17.80 5.16 11.73
N VAL A 315 17.61 3.87 11.45
CA VAL A 315 18.64 3.02 10.85
C VAL A 315 18.20 2.32 9.56
N GLY A 316 16.91 2.23 9.28
CA GLY A 316 16.39 1.56 8.09
C GLY A 316 14.95 1.96 7.74
N GLY A 317 14.51 1.54 6.56
CA GLY A 317 13.18 1.79 6.02
C GLY A 317 12.57 0.53 5.40
N ASP A 318 11.68 0.71 4.42
CA ASP A 318 10.98 -0.35 3.69
C ASP A 318 11.91 -1.48 3.21
N ILE A 319 13.06 -1.12 2.62
CA ILE A 319 14.01 -2.07 2.02
C ILE A 319 15.42 -1.77 2.55
N GLY A 320 15.75 -2.38 3.69
CA GLY A 320 17.09 -2.35 4.26
C GLY A 320 17.44 -1.06 4.98
N ARG A 321 18.74 -0.82 5.16
CA ARG A 321 19.27 0.30 5.96
C ARG A 321 19.32 1.61 5.16
N ILE A 322 19.07 2.73 5.83
CA ILE A 322 19.18 4.06 5.21
C ILE A 322 20.65 4.44 4.98
N GLU A 323 20.89 5.37 4.06
CA GLU A 323 22.25 5.79 3.69
C GLU A 323 23.04 6.37 4.86
N LYS A 324 22.43 7.22 5.69
CA LYS A 324 23.05 7.82 6.87
C LYS A 324 22.10 7.68 8.04
N GLU A 325 22.55 7.03 9.11
CA GLU A 325 21.78 6.96 10.35
C GLU A 325 21.62 8.38 10.92
N VAL A 326 20.44 8.68 11.47
CA VAL A 326 20.10 10.00 12.02
C VAL A 326 19.36 9.85 13.33
N ILE A 327 19.54 10.83 14.22
CA ILE A 327 18.71 10.95 15.44
C ILE A 327 17.46 11.75 15.10
N ILE A 328 16.31 11.22 15.48
CA ILE A 328 14.98 11.80 15.32
C ILE A 328 14.19 11.58 16.62
N ASP A 329 13.18 12.40 16.87
CA ASP A 329 12.29 12.31 18.04
C ASP A 329 10.87 11.87 17.68
N HIS A 330 10.58 11.74 16.38
CA HIS A 330 9.33 11.22 15.84
C HIS A 330 9.54 10.64 14.43
N GLN A 331 8.66 9.74 14.01
CA GLN A 331 8.65 9.17 12.65
C GLN A 331 7.23 9.11 12.09
N ILE A 332 6.98 9.83 11.00
CA ILE A 332 5.74 9.70 10.24
C ILE A 332 5.81 8.42 9.40
N ILE A 333 4.82 7.54 9.54
CA ILE A 333 4.74 6.25 8.86
C ILE A 333 3.34 6.11 8.24
N SER A 334 3.27 6.23 6.91
CA SER A 334 1.99 6.05 6.19
C SER A 334 1.64 4.57 6.04
N PRO A 335 0.39 4.24 5.65
CA PRO A 335 0.03 2.86 5.34
C PRO A 335 1.07 2.18 4.45
N ALA A 336 1.40 0.93 4.80
CA ALA A 336 2.38 0.08 4.15
C ALA A 336 3.86 0.51 4.21
N GLU A 337 4.21 1.63 4.84
CA GLU A 337 5.61 1.97 5.11
C GLU A 337 6.15 1.17 6.29
N ARG A 338 7.47 0.93 6.26
CA ARG A 338 8.22 0.35 7.37
C ARG A 338 9.41 1.23 7.72
N TYR A 339 9.73 1.29 9.00
CA TYR A 339 10.91 1.98 9.51
C TYR A 339 11.58 1.17 10.61
N ILE A 340 12.91 1.26 10.67
CA ILE A 340 13.71 0.56 11.67
C ILE A 340 14.42 1.61 12.52
N ILE A 341 14.16 1.58 13.82
CA ILE A 341 14.73 2.52 14.79
C ILE A 341 15.50 1.78 15.88
N GLU A 342 16.53 2.40 16.43
CA GLU A 342 17.24 1.94 17.62
C GLU A 342 16.97 2.92 18.76
N THR A 343 16.65 2.38 19.94
CA THR A 343 16.23 3.13 21.13
C THR A 343 17.11 2.76 22.31
N VAL A 344 17.26 3.70 23.25
CA VAL A 344 17.91 3.46 24.54
C VAL A 344 17.19 4.25 25.62
N PHE A 345 16.98 3.63 26.78
CA PHE A 345 16.29 4.24 27.91
C PHE A 345 17.20 4.23 29.13
N ASN A 346 17.74 5.38 29.51
CA ASN A 346 18.70 5.49 30.62
C ASN A 346 18.03 5.80 31.97
N GLU A 347 16.72 6.02 31.98
CA GLU A 347 15.95 6.19 33.21
C GLU A 347 14.83 5.14 33.31
N PRO A 348 14.65 4.50 34.48
CA PRO A 348 13.52 3.62 34.71
C PRO A 348 12.20 4.42 34.67
N GLY A 349 11.11 3.71 34.41
CA GLY A 349 9.76 4.27 34.35
C GLY A 349 8.96 3.77 33.16
N THR A 350 7.78 4.37 32.98
CA THR A 350 6.89 4.09 31.86
C THR A 350 7.02 5.19 30.82
N TYR A 351 7.23 4.78 29.58
CA TYR A 351 7.23 5.64 28.39
C TYR A 351 6.00 5.29 27.56
N GLU A 352 5.30 6.30 27.05
CA GLU A 352 4.14 6.12 26.19
C GLU A 352 4.58 6.05 24.73
N ILE A 353 4.08 5.05 24.00
CA ILE A 353 4.13 5.03 22.54
C ILE A 353 2.88 5.72 22.03
N LYS A 354 3.03 6.73 21.18
CA LYS A 354 1.92 7.57 20.72
C LYS A 354 1.98 7.84 19.22
N SER A 355 0.82 8.17 18.67
CA SER A 355 0.66 8.82 17.38
C SER A 355 -0.16 10.08 17.58
N LYS A 356 0.46 11.26 17.40
CA LYS A 356 -0.11 12.54 17.84
C LYS A 356 -0.59 12.43 19.30
N ASP A 357 -1.87 12.71 19.55
CA ASP A 357 -2.46 12.65 20.88
C ASP A 357 -2.96 11.25 21.27
N ARG A 358 -2.96 10.27 20.34
CA ARG A 358 -3.43 8.92 20.60
C ARG A 358 -2.33 8.03 21.16
N LYS A 359 -2.65 7.31 22.22
CA LYS A 359 -1.78 6.28 22.80
C LYS A 359 -1.92 4.97 22.03
N LEU A 360 -0.79 4.36 21.69
CA LEU A 360 -0.69 3.06 21.03
C LEU A 360 -0.27 1.94 21.99
N GLY A 361 0.54 2.28 23.01
CA GLY A 361 1.07 1.32 23.96
C GLY A 361 2.04 1.94 24.95
N GLU A 362 2.77 1.10 25.69
CA GLU A 362 3.74 1.52 26.70
C GLU A 362 5.04 0.72 26.61
N ILE A 363 6.14 1.39 26.93
CA ILE A 363 7.42 0.76 27.22
C ILE A 363 7.69 0.91 28.71
N ILE A 364 7.84 -0.22 29.40
CA ILE A 364 8.10 -0.28 30.84
C ILE A 364 9.59 -0.60 31.03
N VAL A 365 10.35 0.41 31.43
CA VAL A 365 11.80 0.31 31.64
C VAL A 365 12.08 0.04 33.11
N THR A 366 12.81 -1.04 33.38
CA THR A 366 13.20 -1.48 34.73
C THR A 366 14.71 -1.52 34.88
N GLY A 367 15.23 -1.50 36.12
CA GLY A 367 16.67 -1.57 36.39
C GLY A 367 17.20 -0.35 37.15
N ASP A 368 18.51 -0.15 37.07
CA ASP A 368 19.27 0.86 37.79
C ASP A 368 19.81 1.92 36.80
N GLU A 369 19.68 3.21 37.14
CA GLU A 369 20.14 4.37 36.36
C GLU A 369 21.66 4.39 36.12
N SER A 370 22.43 3.58 36.85
CA SER A 370 23.88 3.44 36.62
C SER A 370 24.25 2.72 35.32
N ASN A 371 23.33 1.95 34.73
CA ASN A 371 23.52 1.34 33.41
C ASN A 371 23.12 2.34 32.32
N THR A 372 24.09 3.01 31.72
CA THR A 372 23.85 4.01 30.67
C THR A 372 24.47 3.59 29.35
N SER A 373 23.71 3.77 28.28
CA SER A 373 24.15 3.59 26.89
C SER A 373 23.75 4.81 26.06
N ASN A 374 24.29 4.92 24.85
CA ASN A 374 23.97 6.01 23.94
C ASN A 374 23.80 5.50 22.51
N LEU A 375 23.17 6.32 21.67
CA LEU A 375 22.97 6.06 20.25
C LEU A 375 23.96 6.85 19.36
N SER A 376 25.08 7.35 19.91
CA SER A 376 25.86 8.41 19.26
C SER A 376 26.66 7.96 18.03
N ASP A 377 26.86 6.66 17.88
CA ASP A 377 27.58 6.11 16.73
C ASP A 377 26.62 5.96 15.54
N LEU A 378 26.51 7.04 14.76
CA LEU A 378 25.74 7.09 13.51
C LEU A 378 26.54 6.45 12.37
N ARG A 379 26.06 5.32 11.84
CA ARG A 379 26.69 4.67 10.69
C ARG A 379 26.39 5.41 9.39
N ASN A 380 27.33 5.31 8.44
CA ASN A 380 27.17 5.76 7.06
C ASN A 380 27.26 4.53 6.14
N ASN A 381 26.15 4.22 5.50
CA ASN A 381 25.94 3.11 4.59
C ASN A 381 26.00 3.56 3.11
N GLY A 382 26.68 4.66 2.81
CA GLY A 382 26.79 5.22 1.46
C GLY A 382 27.38 4.28 0.42
N SER A 383 28.05 3.19 0.83
CA SER A 383 28.47 2.11 -0.08
C SER A 383 27.30 1.44 -0.78
N ASP A 384 26.16 1.31 -0.10
CA ASP A 384 24.99 0.57 -0.58
C ASP A 384 24.23 1.36 -1.66
N TYR A 385 24.47 2.68 -1.70
CA TYR A 385 23.84 3.62 -2.61
C TYR A 385 24.82 4.16 -3.66
N ARG A 386 26.04 3.62 -3.74
CA ARG A 386 27.11 4.15 -4.60
C ARG A 386 26.68 4.27 -6.06
N ASP A 387 26.04 3.23 -6.61
CA ASP A 387 25.64 3.20 -8.02
C ASP A 387 24.59 4.26 -8.37
N ILE A 388 23.81 4.68 -7.37
CA ILE A 388 22.85 5.79 -7.48
C ILE A 388 23.57 7.11 -7.29
N ARG A 389 24.39 7.23 -6.23
CA ARG A 389 25.15 8.44 -5.89
C ARG A 389 26.08 8.90 -7.02
N ASP A 390 26.75 7.97 -7.70
CA ASP A 390 27.64 8.26 -8.82
C ASP A 390 26.92 8.90 -10.01
N ARG A 391 25.60 8.68 -10.14
CA ARG A 391 24.74 9.21 -11.20
C ARG A 391 23.66 10.17 -10.70
N PHE A 392 23.68 10.52 -9.40
CA PHE A 392 22.55 11.19 -8.75
C PHE A 392 22.22 12.54 -9.37
N GLN A 393 23.25 13.36 -9.65
CA GLN A 393 23.04 14.64 -10.33
C GLN A 393 22.44 14.46 -11.73
N ALA A 394 22.86 13.42 -12.46
CA ALA A 394 22.28 13.14 -13.78
C ALA A 394 20.80 12.74 -13.68
N TYR A 395 20.40 12.02 -12.62
CA TYR A 395 18.99 11.71 -12.37
C TYR A 395 18.18 12.93 -11.92
N LEU A 396 18.76 13.82 -11.12
CA LEU A 396 18.13 15.09 -10.75
C LEU A 396 17.88 15.97 -11.98
N ASP A 397 18.89 16.11 -12.84
CA ASP A 397 18.82 16.92 -14.07
C ASP A 397 17.94 16.28 -15.17
N LYS A 398 17.69 14.97 -15.09
CA LYS A 398 16.82 14.24 -16.02
C LYS A 398 15.39 14.77 -15.88
N LYS A 399 14.71 14.96 -17.01
CA LYS A 399 13.25 15.12 -17.02
C LYS A 399 12.59 13.82 -16.56
N ALA A 400 11.44 13.91 -15.91
CA ALA A 400 10.64 12.74 -15.60
C ALA A 400 10.33 11.97 -16.91
N ASP A 401 10.51 10.65 -16.88
CA ASP A 401 10.15 9.75 -17.97
C ASP A 401 8.63 9.50 -18.00
N LYS A 402 8.00 9.59 -16.82
CA LYS A 402 6.58 9.38 -16.59
C LYS A 402 6.04 10.37 -15.56
N LYS A 403 4.73 10.61 -15.62
CA LYS A 403 4.02 11.51 -14.71
C LYS A 403 2.74 10.86 -14.23
N LEU A 404 2.39 11.08 -12.97
CA LEU A 404 1.09 10.74 -12.41
C LEU A 404 0.54 11.93 -11.64
N GLU A 405 -0.75 12.18 -11.82
CA GLU A 405 -1.52 13.09 -10.99
C GLU A 405 -2.51 12.27 -10.16
N LEU A 406 -2.62 12.58 -8.86
CA LEU A 406 -3.57 11.96 -7.96
C LEU A 406 -4.84 12.81 -7.94
N THR A 407 -5.99 12.20 -8.24
CA THR A 407 -7.26 12.92 -8.31
C THR A 407 -8.44 11.99 -8.04
N ILE A 408 -9.65 12.53 -8.15
CA ILE A 408 -10.89 11.87 -7.77
C ILE A 408 -12.02 12.30 -8.68
N SER A 409 -12.99 11.42 -8.89
CA SER A 409 -14.27 11.74 -9.55
C SER A 409 -15.45 11.28 -8.69
N MET A 410 -16.54 12.05 -8.67
CA MET A 410 -17.75 11.74 -7.90
C MET A 410 -18.95 11.69 -8.83
N ASN A 411 -19.67 10.57 -8.82
CA ASN A 411 -20.81 10.34 -9.69
C ASN A 411 -21.95 11.31 -9.33
N GLY A 412 -22.33 12.17 -10.28
CA GLY A 412 -23.50 13.05 -10.16
C GLY A 412 -23.23 14.45 -9.59
N MET A 413 -21.98 14.77 -9.20
CA MET A 413 -21.55 16.15 -8.96
C MET A 413 -20.77 16.65 -10.18
N LYS A 414 -21.04 17.89 -10.62
CA LYS A 414 -20.28 18.51 -11.71
C LYS A 414 -18.90 18.91 -11.20
N ASP A 415 -17.87 18.72 -12.03
CA ASP A 415 -16.53 19.28 -11.84
C ASP A 415 -16.64 20.74 -11.36
N GLY A 416 -16.14 21.03 -10.16
CA GLY A 416 -16.07 22.38 -9.59
C GLY A 416 -16.84 22.64 -8.29
N MET A 417 -17.50 21.64 -7.67
CA MET A 417 -17.84 21.72 -6.24
C MET A 417 -16.69 21.13 -5.42
N MET A 418 -15.73 21.98 -5.08
CA MET A 418 -14.66 21.65 -4.14
C MET A 418 -15.28 21.37 -2.77
N MET A 419 -14.99 20.23 -2.17
CA MET A 419 -15.48 19.88 -0.82
C MET A 419 -14.56 20.39 0.31
N GLY A 420 -13.57 21.25 0.02
CA GLY A 420 -12.58 21.67 1.01
C GLY A 420 -11.96 23.05 0.80
N ASP A 421 -12.77 24.12 0.80
CA ASP A 421 -12.25 25.51 0.80
C ASP A 421 -12.62 26.34 2.05
N GLU A 422 -13.24 25.75 3.08
CA GLU A 422 -13.51 26.48 4.33
C GLU A 422 -13.01 25.69 5.56
N GLU A 423 -11.85 26.12 6.07
CA GLU A 423 -11.35 25.89 7.45
C GLU A 423 -11.15 24.42 7.88
N GLY A 424 -9.99 23.81 7.59
CA GLY A 424 -9.68 22.49 8.18
C GLY A 424 -8.31 21.86 7.88
N HIS A 425 -7.72 22.05 6.70
CA HIS A 425 -6.49 21.34 6.36
C HIS A 425 -5.33 21.67 7.30
N ASN A 426 -4.74 20.63 7.91
CA ASN A 426 -3.50 20.75 8.67
C ASN A 426 -2.38 21.30 7.79
N ASP A 427 -1.54 22.18 8.35
CA ASP A 427 -0.40 22.81 7.65
C ASP A 427 0.59 21.79 7.05
N ASP A 428 0.54 20.52 7.49
CA ASP A 428 1.42 19.45 7.04
C ASP A 428 0.86 18.59 5.89
N GLY A 429 -0.34 18.89 5.39
CA GLY A 429 -0.94 18.20 4.24
C GLY A 429 -1.32 16.74 4.51
N ILE A 430 -1.53 16.37 5.78
CA ILE A 430 -2.01 15.05 6.22
C ILE A 430 -3.33 15.22 6.99
N GLU A 431 -4.31 14.42 6.61
CA GLU A 431 -5.55 14.19 7.35
C GLU A 431 -5.32 13.08 8.37
N TRP A 432 -5.18 13.48 9.63
CA TRP A 432 -4.81 12.58 10.73
C TRP A 432 -6.01 11.76 11.24
N GLU A 433 -7.23 12.17 10.92
CA GLU A 433 -8.49 11.55 11.32
C GLU A 433 -9.55 11.74 10.22
N ASP A 434 -10.72 11.10 10.39
CA ASP A 434 -11.89 11.31 9.52
C ASP A 434 -12.56 12.68 9.78
N GLU A 435 -12.02 13.72 9.13
CA GLU A 435 -12.53 15.10 9.23
C GLU A 435 -13.86 15.30 8.47
N MET A 436 -14.24 14.37 7.60
CA MET A 436 -15.46 14.42 6.77
C MET A 436 -16.42 13.26 7.04
N ARG A 437 -16.52 12.84 8.30
CA ARG A 437 -17.23 11.63 8.75
C ARG A 437 -18.59 11.40 8.10
N GLU A 438 -19.44 12.43 8.02
CA GLU A 438 -20.78 12.30 7.44
C GLU A 438 -20.74 11.98 5.94
N MET A 439 -19.88 12.66 5.18
CA MET A 439 -19.70 12.39 3.75
C MET A 439 -18.99 11.07 3.52
N ASN A 440 -18.01 10.74 4.36
CA ASN A 440 -17.30 9.47 4.28
C ASN A 440 -18.25 8.29 4.53
N LEU A 441 -19.15 8.37 5.51
CA LEU A 441 -20.18 7.34 5.76
C LEU A 441 -21.13 7.11 4.57
N MET A 442 -21.36 8.13 3.75
CA MET A 442 -22.19 8.03 2.54
C MET A 442 -21.42 7.59 1.30
N SER A 443 -20.09 7.59 1.35
CA SER A 443 -19.24 7.26 0.22
C SER A 443 -19.11 5.76 -0.02
N SER A 444 -19.00 5.41 -1.30
CA SER A 444 -18.72 4.05 -1.78
C SER A 444 -18.08 4.07 -3.16
N ASP A 445 -17.49 2.94 -3.56
CA ASP A 445 -16.98 2.65 -4.90
C ASP A 445 -18.03 2.79 -6.03
N GLN A 446 -19.32 2.85 -5.68
CA GLN A 446 -20.43 3.11 -6.61
C GLN A 446 -20.70 4.61 -6.82
N THR A 447 -20.30 5.44 -5.86
CA THR A 447 -20.59 6.89 -5.84
C THR A 447 -19.40 7.74 -6.24
N MET A 448 -18.19 7.18 -6.22
CA MET A 448 -16.97 7.89 -6.53
C MET A 448 -15.88 6.92 -6.98
N GLU A 449 -14.88 7.47 -7.65
CA GLU A 449 -13.72 6.74 -8.14
C GLU A 449 -12.46 7.58 -7.89
N TRP A 450 -11.50 7.00 -7.18
CA TRP A 450 -10.17 7.58 -7.02
C TRP A 450 -9.30 7.24 -8.22
N LYS A 451 -8.41 8.17 -8.59
CA LYS A 451 -7.74 8.14 -9.89
C LYS A 451 -6.25 8.41 -9.79
N LEU A 452 -5.50 7.53 -10.45
CA LEU A 452 -4.20 7.84 -11.02
C LEU A 452 -4.45 8.35 -12.44
N LEU A 453 -4.01 9.56 -12.75
CA LEU A 453 -4.12 10.18 -14.07
C LEU A 453 -2.73 10.31 -14.68
N ASP A 454 -2.53 9.82 -15.90
CA ASP A 454 -1.35 10.13 -16.71
C ASP A 454 -1.64 11.42 -17.50
N PRO A 455 -1.07 12.59 -17.12
CA PRO A 455 -1.41 13.86 -17.75
C PRO A 455 -0.87 14.00 -19.18
N GLU A 456 0.05 13.13 -19.61
CA GLU A 456 0.58 13.16 -20.98
C GLU A 456 -0.37 12.51 -21.97
N THR A 457 -1.05 11.44 -21.55
CA THR A 457 -1.98 10.68 -22.40
C THR A 457 -3.45 11.01 -22.11
N GLY A 458 -3.77 11.45 -20.90
CA GLY A 458 -5.13 11.59 -20.39
C GLY A 458 -5.76 10.26 -19.95
N ASN A 459 -5.00 9.16 -19.93
CA ASN A 459 -5.49 7.88 -19.46
C ASN A 459 -5.57 7.86 -17.94
N GLU A 460 -6.57 7.15 -17.41
CA GLU A 460 -6.85 7.05 -15.98
C GLU A 460 -6.79 5.58 -15.53
N ASN A 461 -6.28 5.35 -14.32
CA ASN A 461 -6.26 4.05 -13.67
C ASN A 461 -5.76 2.92 -14.58
N MET A 462 -6.56 1.87 -14.77
CA MET A 462 -6.20 0.69 -15.55
C MET A 462 -6.05 0.95 -17.06
N ASP A 463 -6.48 2.11 -17.57
CA ASP A 463 -6.21 2.52 -18.95
C ASP A 463 -4.77 3.04 -19.12
N ILE A 464 -4.06 3.33 -18.02
CA ILE A 464 -2.62 3.64 -18.05
C ILE A 464 -1.86 2.34 -18.32
N GLN A 465 -1.09 2.33 -19.41
CA GLN A 465 -0.34 1.16 -19.88
C GLN A 465 1.13 1.52 -20.06
N TRP A 466 1.90 1.43 -18.98
CA TRP A 466 3.33 1.67 -19.03
C TRP A 466 4.10 0.38 -19.33
N ASN A 467 5.12 0.51 -20.18
CA ASN A 467 5.99 -0.59 -20.57
C ASN A 467 7.45 -0.16 -20.38
N PHE A 468 8.21 -0.98 -19.68
CA PHE A 468 9.61 -0.75 -19.33
C PHE A 468 10.46 -1.97 -19.66
N LYS A 469 11.77 -1.81 -19.60
CA LYS A 469 12.71 -2.92 -19.74
C LYS A 469 13.46 -3.17 -18.44
N LYS A 470 13.83 -4.42 -18.23
CA LYS A 470 14.73 -4.81 -17.14
C LYS A 470 16.03 -4.01 -17.19
N GLY A 471 16.41 -3.45 -16.04
CA GLY A 471 17.58 -2.58 -15.88
C GLY A 471 17.31 -1.10 -16.15
N ASP A 472 16.09 -0.72 -16.55
CA ASP A 472 15.72 0.69 -16.66
C ASP A 472 15.71 1.37 -15.29
N PHE A 473 16.23 2.59 -15.26
CA PHE A 473 16.04 3.54 -14.16
C PHE A 473 15.06 4.62 -14.63
N VAL A 474 13.82 4.52 -14.14
CA VAL A 474 12.68 5.33 -14.58
C VAL A 474 12.40 6.41 -13.54
N LYS A 475 12.51 7.67 -13.96
CA LYS A 475 12.14 8.83 -13.14
C LYS A 475 10.65 9.11 -13.31
N VAL A 476 9.89 9.01 -12.22
CA VAL A 476 8.45 9.29 -12.20
C VAL A 476 8.20 10.54 -11.35
N GLU A 477 7.53 11.53 -11.92
CA GLU A 477 6.99 12.67 -11.17
C GLU A 477 5.57 12.32 -10.73
N ILE A 478 5.26 12.41 -9.44
CA ILE A 478 3.92 12.19 -8.91
C ILE A 478 3.47 13.48 -8.22
N PHE A 479 2.31 13.99 -8.60
CA PHE A 479 1.75 15.21 -8.06
C PHE A 479 0.38 14.96 -7.46
N ASN A 480 0.21 15.34 -6.21
CA ASN A 480 -1.07 15.31 -5.53
C ASN A 480 -1.71 16.71 -5.62
N ASP A 481 -2.65 16.88 -6.56
CA ASP A 481 -3.20 18.20 -6.87
C ASP A 481 -4.07 18.70 -5.71
N PRO A 482 -3.71 19.82 -5.04
CA PRO A 482 -4.51 20.37 -3.96
C PRO A 482 -5.85 20.95 -4.45
N LYS A 483 -6.09 20.95 -5.77
CA LYS A 483 -7.34 21.35 -6.41
C LYS A 483 -8.22 20.17 -6.82
N SER A 484 -7.88 18.94 -6.46
CA SER A 484 -8.79 17.81 -6.62
C SER A 484 -10.07 18.04 -5.78
N MET A 485 -11.19 17.38 -6.11
CA MET A 485 -12.44 17.63 -5.38
C MET A 485 -12.37 17.31 -3.89
N HIS A 486 -11.45 16.41 -3.52
CA HIS A 486 -11.09 16.12 -2.15
C HIS A 486 -9.56 15.92 -2.07
N PRO A 487 -8.82 16.96 -1.64
CA PRO A 487 -7.38 16.90 -1.59
C PRO A 487 -6.91 16.32 -0.25
N MET A 488 -6.36 15.10 -0.28
CA MET A 488 -5.82 14.40 0.89
C MET A 488 -4.53 13.65 0.55
N GLN A 489 -3.81 13.15 1.55
CA GLN A 489 -2.60 12.36 1.35
C GLN A 489 -2.88 10.97 0.77
N HIS A 490 -1.93 10.46 -0.02
CA HIS A 490 -1.98 9.11 -0.57
C HIS A 490 -0.61 8.42 -0.44
N PRO A 491 -0.52 7.27 0.23
CA PRO A 491 0.64 6.39 0.11
C PRO A 491 0.58 5.68 -1.24
N ILE A 492 1.61 5.83 -2.08
CA ILE A 492 1.68 5.17 -3.40
C ILE A 492 2.70 4.03 -3.35
N HIS A 493 2.24 2.84 -3.74
CA HIS A 493 3.00 1.59 -3.77
C HIS A 493 3.31 1.16 -5.21
N PHE A 494 4.48 0.56 -5.44
CA PHE A 494 4.85 -0.10 -6.69
C PHE A 494 5.24 -1.55 -6.40
N HIS A 495 4.52 -2.49 -7.00
CA HIS A 495 4.76 -3.92 -6.85
C HIS A 495 6.06 -4.35 -7.52
N GLY A 496 6.72 -5.36 -6.95
CA GLY A 496 7.84 -6.11 -7.54
C GLY A 496 9.12 -5.31 -7.78
N GLN A 497 9.07 -3.98 -7.72
CA GLN A 497 10.18 -3.07 -7.95
C GLN A 497 10.52 -2.30 -6.67
N ARG A 498 11.62 -1.57 -6.71
CA ARG A 498 12.00 -0.63 -5.65
C ARG A 498 12.37 0.71 -6.24
N PHE A 499 12.30 1.75 -5.42
CA PHE A 499 12.61 3.11 -5.85
C PHE A 499 13.28 3.94 -4.76
N ILE A 500 13.85 5.06 -5.17
CA ILE A 500 14.39 6.10 -4.30
C ILE A 500 13.62 7.38 -4.53
N VAL A 501 13.24 8.08 -3.47
CA VAL A 501 12.72 9.45 -3.56
C VAL A 501 13.91 10.39 -3.84
N LEU A 502 13.90 11.05 -5.01
CA LEU A 502 14.93 12.00 -5.43
C LEU A 502 14.66 13.39 -4.85
N THR A 503 13.43 13.86 -4.99
CA THR A 503 13.01 15.18 -4.52
C THR A 503 11.60 15.14 -3.94
N ARG A 504 11.34 16.03 -2.98
CA ARG A 504 10.00 16.38 -2.48
C ARG A 504 9.87 17.90 -2.57
N ASP A 505 8.89 18.39 -3.32
CA ASP A 505 8.68 19.81 -3.66
C ASP A 505 9.96 20.50 -4.17
N GLY A 506 10.75 19.77 -4.97
CA GLY A 506 12.03 20.24 -5.49
C GLY A 506 13.18 20.29 -4.47
N VAL A 507 12.93 19.95 -3.21
CA VAL A 507 13.97 19.75 -2.20
C VAL A 507 14.62 18.39 -2.43
N VAL A 508 15.92 18.39 -2.66
CA VAL A 508 16.70 17.18 -2.92
C VAL A 508 16.78 16.31 -1.67
N ASN A 509 16.52 15.02 -1.82
CA ASN A 509 16.75 14.03 -0.78
C ASN A 509 18.26 13.75 -0.64
N ASP A 510 18.83 14.12 0.51
CA ASP A 510 20.25 13.96 0.82
C ASP A 510 20.56 12.74 1.71
N ASN A 511 19.54 11.94 2.05
CA ASN A 511 19.65 10.69 2.79
C ASN A 511 18.82 9.59 2.10
N LEU A 512 19.47 8.82 1.23
CA LEU A 512 18.77 7.87 0.37
C LEU A 512 18.29 6.65 1.16
N GLN A 513 17.14 6.14 0.74
CA GLN A 513 16.59 4.86 1.18
C GLN A 513 15.86 4.19 0.02
N TRP A 514 16.01 2.87 -0.10
CA TRP A 514 15.17 2.08 -0.99
C TRP A 514 13.78 1.92 -0.39
N LYS A 515 12.76 2.18 -1.22
CA LYS A 515 11.34 2.14 -0.87
C LYS A 515 10.57 1.33 -1.88
N ASP A 516 9.42 0.85 -1.44
CA ASP A 516 8.37 0.30 -2.31
C ASP A 516 7.04 1.04 -2.10
N THR A 517 6.88 1.79 -1.01
CA THR A 517 5.75 2.67 -0.76
C THR A 517 6.24 4.04 -0.31
N THR A 518 5.58 5.12 -0.72
CA THR A 518 5.88 6.45 -0.18
C THR A 518 4.62 7.26 0.02
N LEU A 519 4.54 7.98 1.13
CA LEU A 519 3.54 9.02 1.34
C LEU A 519 3.71 10.17 0.34
N ILE A 520 2.59 10.63 -0.19
CA ILE A 520 2.46 11.85 -0.99
C ILE A 520 1.39 12.72 -0.31
N ARG A 521 1.83 13.79 0.34
CA ARG A 521 0.94 14.72 1.08
C ARG A 521 0.06 15.49 0.12
N ASN A 522 -1.03 16.05 0.64
CA ASN A 522 -1.83 17.00 -0.11
C ASN A 522 -0.95 18.17 -0.61
N GLY A 523 -0.99 18.46 -1.90
CA GLY A 523 -0.21 19.53 -2.52
C GLY A 523 1.22 19.16 -2.87
N GLU A 524 1.70 18.00 -2.44
CA GLU A 524 3.08 17.58 -2.61
C GLU A 524 3.34 17.11 -4.05
N LYS A 525 4.49 17.49 -4.56
CA LYS A 525 5.10 16.92 -5.76
C LYS A 525 6.35 16.15 -5.38
N ILE A 526 6.41 14.87 -5.74
CA ILE A 526 7.61 14.06 -5.56
C ILE A 526 8.17 13.59 -6.88
N GLU A 527 9.49 13.41 -6.92
CA GLU A 527 10.14 12.68 -8.01
C GLU A 527 10.79 11.43 -7.43
N ILE A 528 10.41 10.27 -7.95
CA ILE A 528 11.00 8.97 -7.58
C ILE A 528 11.82 8.41 -8.74
N LEU A 529 12.84 7.63 -8.42
CA LEU A 529 13.63 6.87 -9.37
C LEU A 529 13.40 5.37 -9.12
N ILE A 530 12.61 4.75 -9.98
CA ILE A 530 12.28 3.32 -9.92
C ILE A 530 13.35 2.52 -10.64
N GLU A 531 13.85 1.47 -9.99
CA GLU A 531 14.73 0.48 -10.58
C GLU A 531 13.91 -0.71 -11.06
N MET A 532 13.80 -0.88 -12.39
CA MET A 532 13.01 -1.95 -13.01
C MET A 532 13.84 -3.24 -13.06
N THR A 533 13.84 -4.02 -11.98
CA THR A 533 14.65 -5.26 -11.89
C THR A 533 13.87 -6.53 -12.19
N ASN A 534 12.55 -6.52 -11.96
CA ASN A 534 11.74 -7.73 -11.97
C ASN A 534 10.83 -7.73 -13.21
N VAL A 535 11.02 -8.72 -14.09
CA VAL A 535 10.23 -8.87 -15.31
C VAL A 535 8.86 -9.43 -14.96
N GLY A 536 7.83 -8.95 -15.63
CA GLY A 536 6.46 -9.39 -15.40
C GLY A 536 5.46 -8.26 -15.51
N LEU A 537 4.21 -8.60 -15.20
CA LEU A 537 3.11 -7.67 -15.05
C LEU A 537 2.99 -7.27 -13.57
N TRP A 538 3.07 -5.97 -13.30
CA TRP A 538 3.06 -5.42 -11.95
C TRP A 538 2.00 -4.33 -11.82
N MET A 539 1.66 -3.99 -10.59
CA MET A 539 0.69 -2.94 -10.26
C MET A 539 1.36 -1.78 -9.52
N SER A 540 0.83 -0.58 -9.72
CA SER A 540 1.04 0.55 -8.81
C SER A 540 -0.31 1.07 -8.35
N HIS A 541 -0.45 1.39 -7.06
CA HIS A 541 -1.72 1.82 -6.50
C HIS A 541 -1.55 2.64 -5.22
N CYS A 542 -2.66 3.26 -4.80
CA CYS A 542 -2.75 3.83 -3.46
C CYS A 542 -2.90 2.72 -2.41
N HIS A 543 -2.14 2.82 -1.32
CA HIS A 543 -2.21 1.91 -0.17
C HIS A 543 -3.15 2.41 0.93
N ILE A 544 -4.14 3.25 0.55
CA ILE A 544 -5.37 3.36 1.33
C ILE A 544 -6.31 2.31 0.74
N ALA A 545 -6.66 1.29 1.53
CA ALA A 545 -7.34 0.09 1.05
C ALA A 545 -8.65 0.41 0.33
N GLU A 546 -9.43 1.36 0.85
CA GLU A 546 -10.68 1.80 0.22
C GLU A 546 -10.44 2.58 -1.08
N HIS A 547 -9.34 3.32 -1.21
CA HIS A 547 -9.01 4.05 -2.44
C HIS A 547 -8.55 3.10 -3.55
N LEU A 548 -7.77 2.08 -3.21
CA LEU A 548 -7.45 0.97 -4.12
C LEU A 548 -8.74 0.33 -4.66
N GLN A 549 -9.62 -0.09 -3.76
CA GLN A 549 -10.87 -0.76 -4.17
C GLN A 549 -11.83 0.19 -4.90
N SER A 550 -11.72 1.50 -4.66
CA SER A 550 -12.42 2.55 -5.39
C SER A 550 -11.73 2.98 -6.69
N GLY A 551 -10.69 2.25 -7.14
CA GLY A 551 -10.13 2.37 -8.50
C GLY A 551 -8.71 2.91 -8.61
N MET A 552 -8.08 3.41 -7.53
CA MET A 552 -6.79 4.12 -7.59
C MET A 552 -5.59 3.21 -7.81
N MET A 553 -5.53 2.60 -8.99
CA MET A 553 -4.57 1.59 -9.38
C MET A 553 -4.30 1.63 -10.88
N MET A 554 -3.11 1.19 -11.28
CA MET A 554 -2.71 0.99 -12.66
C MET A 554 -1.77 -0.20 -12.77
N ASN A 555 -1.72 -0.82 -13.96
CA ASN A 555 -0.73 -1.86 -14.25
C ASN A 555 0.41 -1.33 -15.11
N PHE A 556 1.58 -1.94 -14.98
CA PHE A 556 2.71 -1.72 -15.86
C PHE A 556 3.44 -3.03 -16.13
N THR A 557 4.10 -3.11 -17.29
CA THR A 557 4.85 -4.30 -17.70
C THR A 557 6.34 -3.99 -17.73
N VAL A 558 7.13 -4.91 -17.20
CA VAL A 558 8.59 -4.90 -17.33
C VAL A 558 8.98 -6.08 -18.20
N GLU A 559 9.54 -5.80 -19.36
CA GLU A 559 9.99 -6.82 -20.32
C GLU A 559 11.48 -7.13 -20.14
N GLU A 560 11.90 -8.32 -20.57
CA GLU A 560 13.33 -8.63 -20.64
C GLU A 560 14.05 -7.67 -21.58
N ASN A 561 15.23 -7.23 -21.17
CA ASN A 561 16.03 -6.34 -22.00
C ASN A 561 16.82 -7.17 -23.02
N LEU A 562 16.21 -7.39 -24.19
CA LEU A 562 16.84 -8.14 -25.29
C LEU A 562 18.04 -7.42 -25.95
N SER A 563 18.60 -6.36 -25.33
CA SER A 563 19.79 -5.68 -25.83
C SER A 563 21.08 -6.25 -25.21
N ASN A 564 21.75 -7.13 -25.99
CA ASN A 564 23.17 -7.49 -25.91
C ASN A 564 23.77 -7.75 -24.51
N SER A 565 23.50 -8.92 -23.94
CA SER A 565 24.45 -9.56 -23.02
C SER A 565 25.71 -9.92 -23.82
N GLY A 566 26.76 -9.10 -23.65
CA GLY A 566 28.11 -9.43 -24.06
C GLY A 566 28.66 -10.56 -23.19
N ASP A 567 28.26 -11.78 -23.52
CA ASP A 567 29.01 -13.01 -23.27
C ASP A 567 28.74 -13.93 -24.46
N ASN A 568 29.73 -14.73 -24.85
CA ASN A 568 29.79 -15.47 -26.13
C ASN A 568 28.71 -16.56 -26.28
N ASP A 569 27.46 -16.18 -26.39
CA ASP A 569 26.37 -17.03 -26.85
C ASP A 569 25.71 -16.39 -28.07
N GLY A 570 25.31 -17.23 -29.02
CA GLY A 570 25.00 -16.79 -30.38
C GLY A 570 23.90 -15.73 -30.49
N THR A 571 23.86 -15.05 -31.63
CA THR A 571 22.74 -14.21 -32.06
C THR A 571 21.48 -15.08 -32.16
N ILE A 572 20.48 -14.84 -31.30
CA ILE A 572 19.16 -15.45 -31.42
C ILE A 572 18.20 -14.46 -32.07
N ILE A 573 17.54 -14.86 -33.14
CA ILE A 573 16.55 -14.06 -33.86
C ILE A 573 15.20 -14.75 -33.79
N THR A 574 14.21 -14.07 -33.21
CA THR A 574 12.83 -14.55 -33.19
C THR A 574 12.08 -14.03 -34.42
N LEU A 575 11.58 -14.96 -35.22
CA LEU A 575 10.79 -14.73 -36.42
C LEU A 575 9.31 -14.93 -36.07
N ASN A 576 8.53 -13.87 -36.00
CA ASN A 576 7.08 -14.04 -35.79
C ASN A 576 6.43 -14.45 -37.10
N ALA A 577 5.83 -15.64 -37.09
CA ALA A 577 5.07 -16.18 -38.21
C ALA A 577 3.58 -15.99 -37.94
N LYS A 578 2.91 -15.35 -38.90
CA LYS A 578 1.45 -15.21 -38.96
C LYS A 578 0.98 -15.48 -40.38
N LYS A 579 -0.30 -15.79 -40.59
CA LYS A 579 -0.91 -16.13 -41.89
C LYS A 579 -0.20 -15.50 -43.10
N TRP A 580 0.57 -16.35 -43.77
CA TRP A 580 1.25 -16.09 -45.05
C TRP A 580 2.38 -15.07 -45.01
N GLU A 581 2.89 -14.70 -43.82
CA GLU A 581 4.07 -13.86 -43.71
C GLU A 581 4.94 -14.10 -42.48
N PHE A 582 6.25 -13.95 -42.68
CA PHE A 582 7.18 -13.61 -41.60
C PHE A 582 7.23 -12.10 -41.42
N ASP A 583 7.24 -11.64 -40.17
CA ASP A 583 7.39 -10.23 -39.80
C ASP A 583 8.74 -9.66 -40.23
N THR A 584 9.78 -10.48 -40.13
CA THR A 584 11.13 -10.17 -40.57
C THR A 584 11.31 -10.75 -41.98
N LYS A 585 11.60 -9.86 -42.95
CA LYS A 585 11.85 -10.25 -44.35
C LYS A 585 13.34 -10.38 -44.68
N GLU A 586 14.20 -9.80 -43.87
CA GLU A 586 15.65 -9.79 -44.07
C GLU A 586 16.37 -9.92 -42.72
N ILE A 587 17.24 -10.91 -42.62
CA ILE A 587 18.13 -11.17 -41.48
C ILE A 587 19.55 -10.93 -41.96
N ARG A 588 20.31 -10.11 -41.25
CA ARG A 588 21.74 -9.85 -41.52
C ARG A 588 22.57 -10.34 -40.34
N VAL A 589 23.61 -11.12 -40.62
CA VAL A 589 24.53 -11.67 -39.62
C VAL A 589 25.95 -11.64 -40.16
N LYS A 590 26.96 -11.45 -39.30
CA LYS A 590 28.35 -11.48 -39.77
C LYS A 590 28.85 -12.91 -39.91
N LYS A 591 29.74 -13.13 -40.87
CA LYS A 591 30.44 -14.40 -41.02
C LYS A 591 31.06 -14.88 -39.71
N GLY A 592 30.69 -16.07 -39.27
CA GLY A 592 31.24 -16.74 -38.09
C GLY A 592 30.54 -16.43 -36.76
N GLU A 593 29.49 -15.60 -36.75
CA GLU A 593 28.60 -15.43 -35.59
C GLU A 593 27.68 -16.65 -35.45
N LYS A 594 27.60 -17.26 -34.26
CA LYS A 594 26.60 -18.31 -34.01
C LYS A 594 25.21 -17.69 -34.19
N LEU A 595 24.36 -18.26 -35.05
CA LEU A 595 23.01 -17.77 -35.30
C LEU A 595 22.00 -18.86 -34.98
N THR A 596 21.00 -18.52 -34.17
CA THR A 596 19.85 -19.36 -33.91
C THR A 596 18.57 -18.60 -34.28
N ILE A 597 17.73 -19.18 -35.14
CA ILE A 597 16.46 -18.58 -35.53
C ILE A 597 15.32 -19.33 -34.84
N LYS A 598 14.58 -18.64 -33.98
CA LYS A 598 13.37 -19.15 -33.32
C LYS A 598 12.13 -18.72 -34.09
N VAL A 599 11.17 -19.61 -34.28
CA VAL A 599 9.89 -19.30 -34.93
C VAL A 599 8.83 -19.13 -33.85
N ASN A 600 8.30 -17.92 -33.70
CA ASN A 600 7.16 -17.67 -32.82
C ASN A 600 5.86 -17.74 -33.64
N ASN A 601 5.03 -18.74 -33.34
CA ASN A 601 3.78 -19.00 -34.04
C ASN A 601 2.64 -18.18 -33.43
N THR A 602 2.18 -17.15 -34.15
CA THR A 602 1.15 -16.22 -33.62
C THR A 602 -0.28 -16.61 -33.98
N ASP A 603 -0.48 -17.61 -34.83
CA ASP A 603 -1.80 -18.13 -35.19
C ASP A 603 -1.84 -19.66 -35.40
N ILE A 604 -1.28 -20.18 -36.49
CA ILE A 604 -1.18 -21.61 -36.80
C ILE A 604 0.28 -22.05 -36.77
N LEU A 605 0.51 -23.36 -36.74
CA LEU A 605 1.88 -23.90 -36.74
C LEU A 605 2.59 -23.58 -38.06
N HIS A 606 3.70 -22.87 -37.95
CA HIS A 606 4.68 -22.64 -39.00
C HIS A 606 5.95 -23.43 -38.70
N GLY A 607 6.89 -23.38 -39.62
CA GLY A 607 8.25 -23.88 -39.44
C GLY A 607 9.16 -23.11 -40.36
N ILE A 608 10.47 -23.23 -40.19
CA ILE A 608 11.45 -22.53 -41.02
C ILE A 608 12.35 -23.53 -41.73
N ALA A 609 12.66 -23.28 -42.99
CA ALA A 609 13.65 -24.01 -43.75
C ALA A 609 14.57 -23.06 -44.53
N ILE A 610 15.87 -23.37 -44.54
CA ILE A 610 16.89 -22.75 -45.39
C ILE A 610 17.41 -23.83 -46.35
N PRO A 611 16.80 -23.99 -47.54
CA PRO A 611 17.03 -25.13 -48.42
C PRO A 611 18.48 -25.26 -48.89
N ASP A 612 19.12 -24.13 -49.19
CA ASP A 612 20.49 -24.08 -49.68
C ASP A 612 21.50 -24.55 -48.64
N MET A 613 21.11 -24.50 -47.35
CA MET A 613 21.91 -24.97 -46.21
C MET A 613 21.45 -26.34 -45.68
N MET A 614 20.37 -26.91 -46.24
CA MET A 614 19.75 -28.15 -45.78
C MET A 614 19.30 -28.14 -44.30
N ILE A 615 18.89 -26.97 -43.80
CA ILE A 615 18.45 -26.78 -42.40
C ILE A 615 16.94 -26.56 -42.37
N MET A 616 16.25 -27.20 -41.42
CA MET A 616 14.82 -26.99 -41.16
C MET A 616 14.43 -27.34 -39.73
N GLY A 617 13.39 -26.69 -39.20
CA GLY A 617 12.88 -26.91 -37.86
C GLY A 617 11.53 -26.21 -37.64
N ASP A 618 10.78 -26.68 -36.65
CA ASP A 618 9.43 -26.18 -36.35
C ASP A 618 9.48 -24.95 -35.43
N ASP A 619 10.25 -25.01 -34.34
CA ASP A 619 10.33 -23.94 -33.33
C ASP A 619 11.67 -23.20 -33.34
N GLU A 620 12.76 -23.87 -33.73
CA GLU A 620 14.11 -23.32 -33.68
C GLU A 620 15.04 -24.02 -34.68
N ILE A 621 15.94 -23.26 -35.31
CA ILE A 621 17.05 -23.78 -36.12
C ILE A 621 18.37 -23.09 -35.77
N GLU A 622 19.46 -23.84 -35.70
CA GLU A 622 20.81 -23.29 -35.68
C GLU A 622 21.35 -23.16 -37.12
N VAL A 623 22.00 -22.04 -37.42
CA VAL A 623 22.48 -21.70 -38.75
C VAL A 623 24.01 -21.58 -38.74
N ASP A 624 24.68 -22.35 -39.61
CA ASP A 624 26.11 -22.22 -39.85
C ASP A 624 26.40 -20.97 -40.69
N THR A 625 26.98 -19.94 -40.07
CA THR A 625 27.33 -18.68 -40.72
C THR A 625 28.77 -18.63 -41.23
N SER A 626 29.44 -19.79 -41.38
CA SER A 626 30.83 -19.86 -41.85
C SER A 626 31.03 -19.45 -43.31
N GLN A 627 29.95 -19.37 -44.11
CA GLN A 627 29.98 -19.00 -45.52
C GLN A 627 29.17 -17.74 -45.78
N THR A 628 29.80 -16.72 -46.36
CA THR A 628 29.14 -15.49 -46.79
C THR A 628 28.25 -15.74 -48.00
N GLY A 629 27.07 -15.13 -48.03
CA GLY A 629 26.12 -15.30 -49.11
C GLY A 629 24.73 -14.79 -48.76
N GLU A 630 23.85 -14.78 -49.76
CA GLU A 630 22.41 -14.56 -49.57
C GLU A 630 21.69 -15.89 -49.72
N PHE A 631 20.93 -16.27 -48.69
CA PHE A 631 20.16 -17.50 -48.63
C PHE A 631 18.68 -17.17 -48.43
N LEU A 632 17.79 -17.93 -49.04
CA LEU A 632 16.35 -17.77 -48.81
C LEU A 632 15.89 -18.69 -47.68
N TYR A 633 15.19 -18.14 -46.70
CA TYR A 633 14.41 -18.93 -45.76
C TYR A 633 12.94 -18.89 -46.11
N ARG A 634 12.24 -20.00 -45.89
CA ARG A 634 10.81 -20.14 -46.20
C ARG A 634 10.07 -20.92 -45.14
N CYS A 635 8.75 -20.79 -45.13
CA CYS A 635 7.91 -21.63 -44.29
C CYS A 635 8.04 -23.10 -44.71
N TYR A 636 8.28 -23.98 -43.73
CA TYR A 636 8.39 -25.43 -43.96
C TYR A 636 7.06 -26.16 -43.73
N ASN A 637 6.27 -25.73 -42.75
CA ASN A 637 4.99 -26.33 -42.42
C ASN A 637 3.88 -25.73 -43.28
N TYR A 638 3.09 -26.58 -43.94
CA TYR A 638 1.99 -26.13 -44.77
C TYR A 638 0.95 -25.36 -43.94
N CYS A 639 0.84 -24.05 -44.17
CA CYS A 639 0.05 -23.12 -43.36
C CYS A 639 -1.12 -22.46 -44.15
N GLY A 640 -1.55 -23.08 -45.26
CA GLY A 640 -2.71 -22.63 -46.06
C GLY A 640 -2.32 -22.05 -47.44
N GLU A 641 -3.29 -21.41 -48.12
CA GLU A 641 -3.16 -21.05 -49.54
C GLU A 641 -1.97 -20.10 -49.86
N GLY A 642 -1.64 -19.15 -48.98
CA GLY A 642 -0.49 -18.25 -49.14
C GLY A 642 0.84 -18.81 -48.60
N HIS A 643 0.91 -20.11 -48.28
CA HIS A 643 2.13 -20.74 -47.75
C HIS A 643 3.36 -20.55 -48.66
N GLN A 644 3.16 -20.54 -49.99
CA GLN A 644 4.26 -20.38 -50.95
C GLN A 644 4.88 -18.98 -50.95
N ASP A 645 4.19 -17.98 -50.38
CA ASP A 645 4.62 -16.58 -50.35
C ASP A 645 5.43 -16.23 -49.09
N MET A 646 5.52 -17.17 -48.13
CA MET A 646 6.29 -17.01 -46.89
C MET A 646 7.79 -17.19 -47.14
N ILE A 647 8.41 -16.17 -47.69
CA ILE A 647 9.84 -16.13 -48.02
C ILE A 647 10.49 -14.92 -47.36
N GLY A 648 11.69 -15.13 -46.80
CA GLY A 648 12.59 -14.07 -46.35
C GLY A 648 14.04 -14.37 -46.75
N LYS A 649 14.93 -13.42 -46.47
CA LYS A 649 16.34 -13.47 -46.85
C LYS A 649 17.24 -13.50 -45.64
N LEU A 650 18.18 -14.44 -45.61
CA LEU A 650 19.32 -14.44 -44.70
C LEU A 650 20.56 -13.96 -45.48
N ILE A 651 21.21 -12.91 -45.01
CA ILE A 651 22.41 -12.33 -45.59
C ILE A 651 23.54 -12.50 -44.59
N ILE A 652 24.58 -13.24 -45.01
CA ILE A 652 25.77 -13.49 -44.22
C ILE A 652 26.91 -12.68 -44.84
N GLU A 653 27.34 -11.62 -44.15
CA GLU A 653 28.30 -10.61 -44.65
C GLU A 653 29.68 -10.64 -43.98
#